data_AF-A0A1Z8WHB7-F1
#
_entry.id   AF-A0A1Z8WHB7-F1
#
_cell.length_a   1.000
_cell.length_b   1.000
_cell.length_c   1.000
_cell.angle_alpha   90.00
_cell.angle_beta   90.00
_cell.angle_gamma   90.00
#
_symmetry.space_group_name_H-M   'P 1'
#
loop_
_entity.id
_entity.type
_entity.pdbx_description
1 polymer ?
#
loop_
_entity_poly.entity_id
_entity_poly.type
_entity_poly.pdbx_seq_one_letter_code
_entity_poly.pdbx_strand_id
1 'polypeptide(L)'
;MNKFLQIVFLIMLSSASLLANENKLSWKALPGVPDKLGVAGPFTGVHNNVLIVAGGANFPKGEPWRITAEGYNSPKVYHDKIYIITRNGTEYTIDESPTTLPQKIGYGVSIPTKNGVICIGGEWKENVKDESSKRYNATLHLSDKVFAISYKKGSITLDTTYPSLPKKTTAAAGALIGNTIFIAGGDSGEGATKNFWSLDLSKRGTEDFKWQKKTPWDGKKRTHLVSASQSDGSADCFFIFSGRMKDNSGEWHMLNDAHKFNPKTDSWTKLEDIKPTGDTQARCVMAGTAAAVGSNSLLIFGGANGQRFITLESLDSQITAANKAGNTQAAATLNIEKQKIQDNHIGFSRDVLIYNTITGKWRQFDKFEESFRSATAPNALDPVVTGSHVTTTAVKWGNSIIIPSGESSPGIRTPNIWKIDLVKQKQNFGTANWLVLTAYMVVLVGIGFHFSRKNKSAEDYFVAGKRVVWWAAGLSIFSTMLSAITYLSLPAKAYANNWIWFIFNMFIPIMAPFIIYCFLPFYRRLGITSIYEFLEMRFDSGLRKLGSVSFAIFQLARMGIVILLPALALSAVTGWDVQYCIIAMGILSTIYTVLGGIEAVIWTDVIQTIVLVGGALIALIIIIGQVDGGFSTIIESANKQGKLKMINTDWKFVNGIDSIWVIILGGIFSQILSYGTDQAVVQRYLTTSTEKEAAKAIWTNAILSVPVSFLFFGVGTALFVYYQQQPTNIEPISKIDQIFPYFILQQMPAGLAGLVIAGVFAAAMSSLDSSMHSISTAFTTDFLSSGKDSETILRTAKRLTLILGILGTMSALYIASQDSKNLWDTLMGYVGLILGTLGGLFTLAIFTNRTSSIHAWIGVIAAVLALYIFKFHTDYHLLLIGAVGTISCFLAGWIASMIIPSKTKDLTGLTWAQRKSL
;
A
#
# COMPACT_ATOMS: atom_id res chain seq x y z
N MET A 1 -17.14 52.38 7.17
CA MET A 1 -16.64 51.58 8.31
C MET A 1 -17.05 50.09 8.26
N ASN A 2 -18.20 49.69 7.70
CA ASN A 2 -18.68 48.30 7.71
C ASN A 2 -17.98 47.30 6.76
N LYS A 3 -17.43 47.71 5.60
CA LYS A 3 -16.73 46.76 4.69
C LYS A 3 -15.33 46.38 5.15
N PHE A 4 -14.65 47.27 5.87
CA PHE A 4 -13.33 47.00 6.45
C PHE A 4 -13.44 46.03 7.64
N LEU A 5 -14.45 46.21 8.50
CA LEU A 5 -14.72 45.24 9.58
C LEU A 5 -15.12 43.86 9.06
N GLN A 6 -15.87 43.75 7.96
CA GLN A 6 -16.22 42.45 7.36
C GLN A 6 -15.01 41.73 6.74
N ILE A 7 -14.08 42.47 6.12
CA ILE A 7 -12.83 41.91 5.59
C ILE A 7 -11.90 41.50 6.73
N VAL A 8 -11.80 42.31 7.79
CA VAL A 8 -11.03 41.97 9.00
C VAL A 8 -11.67 40.80 9.76
N PHE A 9 -13.00 40.66 9.77
CA PHE A 9 -13.70 39.54 10.41
C PHE A 9 -13.55 38.23 9.59
N LEU A 10 -13.53 38.30 8.25
CA LEU A 10 -13.21 37.16 7.38
C LEU A 10 -11.74 36.74 7.46
N ILE A 11 -10.82 37.70 7.61
CA ILE A 11 -9.39 37.42 7.85
C ILE A 11 -9.17 36.88 9.28
N MET A 12 -9.93 37.35 10.27
CA MET A 12 -9.96 36.81 11.64
C MET A 12 -10.53 35.38 11.71
N LEU A 13 -11.55 35.06 10.90
CA LEU A 13 -12.07 33.69 10.75
C LEU A 13 -11.08 32.74 10.06
N SER A 14 -10.20 33.25 9.19
CA SER A 14 -9.10 32.46 8.61
C SER A 14 -7.88 32.30 9.52
N SER A 15 -7.75 33.14 10.55
CA SER A 15 -6.65 33.08 11.52
C SER A 15 -7.03 32.40 12.84
N ALA A 16 -8.31 32.21 13.14
CA ALA A 16 -8.78 31.43 14.29
C ALA A 16 -8.55 29.90 14.16
N SER A 17 -8.28 29.40 12.94
CA SER A 17 -7.89 28.00 12.71
C SER A 17 -6.40 27.71 12.93
N LEU A 18 -5.57 28.72 13.25
CA LEU A 18 -4.13 28.56 13.48
C LEU A 18 -3.76 28.23 14.94
N LEU A 19 -4.74 28.14 15.85
CA LEU A 19 -4.50 27.89 17.29
C LEU A 19 -5.24 26.68 17.86
N ALA A 20 -5.84 25.83 17.03
CA ALA A 20 -6.24 24.50 17.47
C ALA A 20 -5.00 23.60 17.41
N ASN A 21 -4.38 23.32 18.56
CA ASN A 21 -3.45 22.22 18.70
C ASN A 21 -4.27 20.92 18.59
N GLU A 22 -4.65 20.53 17.37
CA GLU A 22 -5.45 19.34 17.14
C GLU A 22 -4.57 18.11 17.37
N ASN A 23 -4.82 17.39 18.48
CA ASN A 23 -4.24 16.06 18.70
C ASN A 23 -4.45 15.21 17.43
N LYS A 24 -3.38 14.59 16.91
CA LYS A 24 -3.43 13.79 15.68
C LYS A 24 -3.98 12.39 15.95
N LEU A 25 -3.93 11.96 17.20
CA LEU A 25 -4.45 10.71 17.72
C LEU A 25 -5.59 10.98 18.72
N SER A 26 -6.67 10.21 18.60
CA SER A 26 -7.74 10.16 19.60
C SER A 26 -7.55 8.94 20.48
N TRP A 27 -7.43 9.16 21.78
CA TRP A 27 -7.24 8.11 22.78
C TRP A 27 -8.58 7.83 23.49
N LYS A 28 -8.97 6.56 23.56
CA LYS A 28 -10.15 6.09 24.30
C LYS A 28 -9.75 4.94 25.19
N ALA A 29 -9.94 5.08 26.51
CA ALA A 29 -9.80 3.97 27.43
C ALA A 29 -10.90 2.92 27.18
N LEU A 30 -10.50 1.66 27.09
CA LEU A 30 -11.38 0.49 27.12
C LEU A 30 -11.41 -0.09 28.55
N PRO A 31 -12.35 -0.99 28.88
CA PRO A 31 -12.31 -1.71 30.14
C PRO A 31 -10.92 -2.35 30.35
N GLY A 32 -10.31 -2.00 31.48
CA GLY A 32 -8.98 -2.51 31.84
C GLY A 32 -9.00 -3.98 32.21
N VAL A 33 -7.83 -4.61 32.22
CA VAL A 33 -7.65 -5.98 32.71
C VAL A 33 -8.15 -6.09 34.16
N PRO A 34 -8.91 -7.13 34.55
CA PRO A 34 -9.48 -7.24 35.89
C PRO A 34 -8.45 -7.26 37.02
N ASP A 35 -7.24 -7.75 36.75
CA ASP A 35 -6.10 -7.60 37.66
C ASP A 35 -5.75 -6.11 37.79
N LYS A 36 -6.03 -5.53 38.97
CA LYS A 36 -5.80 -4.11 39.28
C LYS A 36 -4.35 -3.67 39.05
N LEU A 37 -3.37 -4.59 39.15
CA LEU A 37 -1.96 -4.28 38.88
C LEU A 37 -1.66 -4.21 37.38
N GLY A 38 -2.44 -4.90 36.54
CA GLY A 38 -2.10 -5.17 35.16
C GLY A 38 -0.88 -6.09 35.02
N VAL A 39 -0.41 -6.29 33.80
CA VAL A 39 0.68 -7.21 33.47
C VAL A 39 1.63 -6.62 32.43
N ALA A 40 2.92 -6.90 32.58
CA ALA A 40 3.96 -6.62 31.59
C ALA A 40 4.30 -7.89 30.79
N GLY A 41 4.58 -7.72 29.50
CA GLY A 41 4.85 -8.81 28.57
C GLY A 41 3.69 -9.79 28.33
N PRO A 42 2.40 -9.39 28.32
CA PRO A 42 1.35 -10.34 27.95
C PRO A 42 1.44 -10.70 26.46
N PHE A 43 0.97 -11.89 26.11
CA PHE A 43 0.63 -12.20 24.72
C PHE A 43 -0.68 -11.52 24.35
N THR A 44 -0.68 -10.78 23.24
CA THR A 44 -1.85 -9.98 22.85
C THR A 44 -2.15 -10.06 21.37
N GLY A 45 -3.43 -10.03 21.01
CA GLY A 45 -3.85 -10.12 19.62
C GLY A 45 -5.36 -10.15 19.45
N VAL A 46 -5.81 -9.89 18.22
CA VAL A 46 -7.24 -9.94 17.87
C VAL A 46 -7.50 -11.19 17.02
N HIS A 47 -8.53 -11.96 17.37
CA HIS A 47 -9.00 -13.09 16.58
C HIS A 47 -10.53 -13.13 16.61
N ASN A 48 -11.17 -13.29 15.43
CA ASN A 48 -12.64 -13.28 15.29
C ASN A 48 -13.31 -12.09 15.99
N ASN A 49 -12.74 -10.89 15.80
CA ASN A 49 -13.22 -9.63 16.39
C ASN A 49 -13.23 -9.59 17.94
N VAL A 50 -12.41 -10.41 18.58
CA VAL A 50 -12.18 -10.41 20.04
C VAL A 50 -10.71 -10.13 20.30
N LEU A 51 -10.43 -9.18 21.21
CA LEU A 51 -9.10 -8.90 21.70
C LEU A 51 -8.76 -9.88 22.82
N ILE A 52 -7.60 -10.51 22.73
CA ILE A 52 -7.08 -11.50 23.70
C ILE A 52 -5.88 -10.87 24.41
N VAL A 53 -5.85 -10.97 25.74
CA VAL A 53 -4.72 -10.59 26.59
C VAL A 53 -4.41 -11.78 27.50
N ALA A 54 -3.25 -12.42 27.31
CA ALA A 54 -2.93 -13.68 27.98
C ALA A 54 -1.55 -13.65 28.65
N GLY A 55 -1.48 -14.18 29.87
CA GLY A 55 -0.24 -14.28 30.65
C GLY A 55 0.35 -12.93 31.05
N GLY A 56 1.67 -12.81 30.99
CA GLY A 56 2.41 -11.64 31.46
C GLY A 56 2.80 -11.73 32.94
N ALA A 57 3.44 -10.68 33.45
CA ALA A 57 3.98 -10.66 34.81
C ALA A 57 3.77 -9.32 35.53
N ASN A 58 3.64 -9.38 36.85
CA ASN A 58 3.56 -8.22 37.73
C ASN A 58 4.24 -8.47 39.08
N PHE A 59 4.07 -7.53 40.02
CA PHE A 59 4.71 -7.52 41.34
C PHE A 59 3.65 -7.40 42.44
N PRO A 60 2.98 -8.52 42.81
CA PRO A 60 1.81 -8.47 43.67
C PRO A 60 2.11 -8.05 45.12
N LYS A 61 3.37 -8.12 45.56
CA LYS A 61 3.78 -7.77 46.93
C LYS A 61 4.25 -6.31 47.08
N GLY A 62 4.29 -5.53 45.99
CA GLY A 62 4.73 -4.13 46.01
C GLY A 62 5.78 -3.82 44.92
N GLU A 63 6.32 -2.61 44.91
CA GLU A 63 7.31 -2.19 43.91
C GLU A 63 8.62 -3.01 44.01
N PRO A 64 9.30 -3.31 42.88
CA PRO A 64 10.47 -4.20 42.89
C PRO A 64 11.65 -3.74 43.76
N TRP A 65 11.79 -2.44 43.95
CA TRP A 65 12.87 -1.83 44.75
C TRP A 65 12.48 -1.57 46.20
N ARG A 66 11.22 -1.78 46.59
CA ARG A 66 10.78 -1.62 47.97
C ARG A 66 10.81 -2.94 48.71
N ILE A 67 11.15 -2.87 49.99
CA ILE A 67 10.98 -3.98 50.91
C ILE A 67 9.50 -4.09 51.25
N THR A 68 8.97 -5.29 51.08
CA THR A 68 7.61 -5.68 51.43
C THR A 68 7.39 -5.56 52.94
N ALA A 69 6.12 -5.52 53.38
CA ALA A 69 5.79 -5.47 54.81
C ALA A 69 6.38 -6.66 55.61
N GLU A 70 6.65 -7.78 54.94
CA GLU A 70 7.25 -8.98 55.51
C GLU A 70 8.80 -8.93 55.59
N GLY A 71 9.44 -7.86 55.10
CA GLY A 71 10.90 -7.68 55.13
C GLY A 71 11.65 -8.21 53.91
N TYR A 72 10.97 -8.67 52.85
CA TYR A 72 11.58 -9.23 51.62
C TYR A 72 11.52 -8.25 50.44
N ASN A 73 12.33 -8.45 49.39
CA ASN A 73 12.11 -7.81 48.09
C ASN A 73 10.80 -8.29 47.44
N SER A 74 10.21 -7.49 46.55
CA SER A 74 8.99 -7.90 45.84
C SER A 74 9.31 -8.89 44.69
N PRO A 75 8.78 -10.13 44.71
CA PRO A 75 9.04 -11.11 43.66
C PRO A 75 8.24 -10.78 42.38
N LYS A 76 8.86 -11.01 41.22
CA LYS A 76 8.17 -10.97 39.92
C LYS A 76 7.35 -12.23 39.75
N VAL A 77 6.04 -12.11 39.59
CA VAL A 77 5.10 -13.23 39.45
C VAL A 77 4.53 -13.24 38.05
N TYR A 78 4.50 -14.43 37.43
CA TYR A 78 3.98 -14.67 36.09
C TYR A 78 2.60 -15.31 36.17
N HIS A 79 1.77 -15.04 35.17
CA HIS A 79 0.38 -15.48 35.11
C HIS A 79 0.13 -16.39 33.91
N ASP A 80 -0.91 -17.20 34.01
CA ASP A 80 -1.44 -18.09 32.96
C ASP A 80 -2.87 -17.72 32.55
N LYS A 81 -3.46 -16.68 33.16
CA LYS A 81 -4.81 -16.22 32.87
C LYS A 81 -4.95 -15.68 31.45
N ILE A 82 -6.14 -15.83 30.89
CA ILE A 82 -6.52 -15.30 29.57
C ILE A 82 -7.75 -14.42 29.76
N TYR A 83 -7.64 -13.16 29.32
CA TYR A 83 -8.75 -12.22 29.29
C TYR A 83 -9.19 -11.98 27.85
N ILE A 84 -10.50 -11.93 27.65
CA ILE A 84 -11.13 -11.66 26.35
C ILE A 84 -11.92 -10.37 26.42
N ILE A 85 -11.74 -9.51 25.42
CA ILE A 85 -12.49 -8.27 25.28
C ILE A 85 -13.35 -8.39 24.03
N THR A 86 -14.67 -8.36 24.22
CA THR A 86 -15.65 -8.45 23.11
C THR A 86 -16.24 -7.07 22.82
N ARG A 87 -16.74 -6.90 21.60
CA ARG A 87 -17.35 -5.64 21.14
C ARG A 87 -18.80 -5.90 20.73
N ASN A 88 -19.73 -5.29 21.46
CA ASN A 88 -21.17 -5.31 21.17
C ASN A 88 -21.61 -3.89 20.75
N GLY A 89 -21.61 -3.64 19.44
CA GLY A 89 -21.86 -2.29 18.91
C GLY A 89 -20.75 -1.30 19.29
N THR A 90 -21.08 -0.33 20.16
CA THR A 90 -20.16 0.69 20.69
C THR A 90 -19.59 0.34 22.06
N GLU A 91 -20.15 -0.67 22.73
CA GLU A 91 -19.73 -1.11 24.06
C GLU A 91 -18.68 -2.21 23.98
N TYR A 92 -17.84 -2.24 25.00
CA TYR A 92 -16.76 -3.21 25.17
C TYR A 92 -16.96 -3.89 26.53
N THR A 93 -16.88 -5.21 26.55
CA THR A 93 -16.92 -6.00 27.80
C THR A 93 -15.66 -6.82 27.91
N ILE A 94 -15.24 -7.11 29.15
CA ILE A 94 -14.07 -7.94 29.43
C ILE A 94 -14.47 -9.11 30.31
N ASP A 95 -14.04 -10.31 29.93
CA ASP A 95 -14.30 -11.56 30.64
C ASP A 95 -12.99 -12.33 30.86
N GLU A 96 -12.90 -13.06 31.96
CA GLU A 96 -11.82 -14.03 32.19
C GLU A 96 -12.24 -15.38 31.57
N SER A 97 -11.39 -15.92 30.69
CA SER A 97 -11.61 -17.21 30.07
C SER A 97 -11.41 -18.34 31.09
N PRO A 98 -12.27 -19.38 31.09
CA PRO A 98 -12.07 -20.57 31.93
C PRO A 98 -10.83 -21.38 31.51
N THR A 99 -10.38 -21.23 30.26
CA THR A 99 -9.14 -21.83 29.75
C THR A 99 -7.94 -20.96 30.15
N THR A 100 -6.90 -21.58 30.71
CA THR A 100 -5.61 -20.95 31.05
C THR A 100 -4.49 -21.38 30.11
N LEU A 101 -3.39 -20.62 30.08
CA LEU A 101 -2.18 -20.97 29.35
C LEU A 101 -1.55 -22.26 29.90
N PRO A 102 -0.81 -23.03 29.07
CA PRO A 102 -0.18 -24.28 29.51
C PRO A 102 0.89 -24.09 30.61
N GLN A 103 1.35 -22.87 30.81
CA GLN A 103 2.34 -22.47 31.81
C GLN A 103 2.18 -20.99 32.12
N LYS A 104 2.61 -20.56 33.31
CA LYS A 104 2.72 -19.14 33.67
C LYS A 104 3.88 -18.53 32.91
N ILE A 105 3.63 -17.56 32.03
CA ILE A 105 4.65 -17.05 31.10
C ILE A 105 4.34 -15.62 30.65
N GLY A 106 5.38 -14.88 30.28
CA GLY A 106 5.27 -13.58 29.61
C GLY A 106 6.51 -13.27 28.77
N TYR A 107 6.57 -12.06 28.24
CA TYR A 107 7.69 -11.52 27.44
C TYR A 107 8.03 -12.36 26.19
N GLY A 108 7.07 -13.13 25.67
CA GLY A 108 7.16 -13.75 24.36
C GLY A 108 6.65 -12.83 23.25
N VAL A 109 6.71 -13.31 22.01
CA VAL A 109 6.16 -12.61 20.84
C VAL A 109 4.74 -13.07 20.58
N SER A 110 3.81 -12.15 20.33
CA SER A 110 2.43 -12.45 19.91
C SER A 110 2.14 -11.95 18.50
N ILE A 111 1.65 -12.85 17.63
CA ILE A 111 1.36 -12.58 16.22
C ILE A 111 -0.10 -12.94 15.91
N PRO A 112 -0.99 -11.96 15.70
CA PRO A 112 -2.36 -12.22 15.24
C PRO A 112 -2.37 -12.84 13.84
N THR A 113 -3.13 -13.91 13.65
CA THR A 113 -3.33 -14.59 12.35
C THR A 113 -4.79 -14.96 12.13
N LYS A 114 -5.12 -15.38 10.90
CA LYS A 114 -6.45 -15.92 10.55
C LYS A 114 -6.89 -17.14 11.39
N ASN A 115 -5.95 -17.85 12.00
CA ASN A 115 -6.21 -19.09 12.72
C ASN A 115 -6.17 -18.91 14.25
N GLY A 116 -5.69 -17.76 14.74
CA GLY A 116 -5.47 -17.49 16.16
C GLY A 116 -4.34 -16.51 16.39
N VAL A 117 -4.12 -16.13 17.65
CA VAL A 117 -2.96 -15.36 18.09
C VAL A 117 -1.84 -16.34 18.42
N ILE A 118 -0.77 -16.34 17.63
CA ILE A 118 0.37 -17.24 17.83
C ILE A 118 1.31 -16.62 18.87
N CYS A 119 1.57 -17.37 19.93
CA CYS A 119 2.42 -17.04 21.07
C CYS A 119 3.75 -17.80 20.94
N ILE A 120 4.86 -17.08 20.96
CA ILE A 120 6.18 -17.61 20.60
C ILE A 120 7.20 -17.27 21.70
N GLY A 121 7.79 -18.31 22.30
CA GLY A 121 8.83 -18.17 23.32
C GLY A 121 8.34 -17.49 24.61
N GLY A 122 9.24 -16.81 25.30
CA GLY A 122 8.97 -16.08 26.53
C GLY A 122 9.75 -16.62 27.74
N GLU A 123 9.45 -16.08 28.91
CA GLU A 123 10.14 -16.39 30.16
C GLU A 123 9.17 -16.53 31.34
N TRP A 124 9.65 -17.20 32.38
CA TRP A 124 9.08 -17.13 33.73
C TRP A 124 10.18 -17.20 34.78
N LYS A 125 9.83 -16.85 36.02
CA LYS A 125 10.73 -16.99 37.17
C LYS A 125 10.11 -17.83 38.26
N GLU A 126 10.90 -18.73 38.82
CA GLU A 126 10.58 -19.46 40.04
C GLU A 126 11.25 -18.75 41.21
N ASN A 127 10.45 -18.27 42.16
CA ASN A 127 10.93 -17.49 43.30
C ASN A 127 10.98 -18.39 44.54
N VAL A 128 12.18 -18.57 45.10
CA VAL A 128 12.40 -19.30 46.37
C VAL A 128 12.68 -18.29 47.46
N LYS A 129 11.94 -18.39 48.57
CA LYS A 129 12.11 -17.53 49.74
C LYS A 129 13.36 -17.96 50.52
N ASP A 130 14.30 -17.04 50.71
CA ASP A 130 15.48 -17.23 51.53
C ASP A 130 15.32 -16.47 52.85
N GLU A 131 15.15 -17.23 53.93
CA GLU A 131 14.97 -16.70 55.28
C GLU A 131 16.23 -16.03 55.84
N SER A 132 17.42 -16.43 55.38
CA SER A 132 18.70 -15.91 55.87
C SER A 132 19.04 -14.55 55.29
N SER A 133 18.81 -14.36 53.99
CA SER A 133 19.09 -13.10 53.28
C SER A 133 17.87 -12.18 53.20
N LYS A 134 16.70 -12.64 53.67
CA LYS A 134 15.40 -11.97 53.54
C LYS A 134 15.14 -11.53 52.09
N ARG A 135 15.40 -12.42 51.13
CA ARG A 135 15.20 -12.18 49.69
C ARG A 135 14.49 -13.36 49.03
N TYR A 136 13.76 -13.07 47.96
CA TYR A 136 13.33 -14.05 46.98
C TYR A 136 14.43 -14.24 45.95
N ASN A 137 15.03 -15.42 45.95
CA ASN A 137 15.98 -15.85 44.93
C ASN A 137 15.19 -16.35 43.73
N ALA A 138 15.40 -15.74 42.56
CA ALA A 138 14.61 -16.00 41.37
C ALA A 138 15.42 -16.73 40.29
N THR A 139 14.99 -17.94 39.95
CA THR A 139 15.56 -18.70 38.83
C THR A 139 14.84 -18.35 37.54
N LEU A 140 15.57 -17.90 36.52
CA LEU A 140 15.01 -17.58 35.20
C LEU A 140 14.87 -18.84 34.36
N HIS A 141 13.69 -19.03 33.77
CA HIS A 141 13.42 -20.07 32.79
C HIS A 141 12.94 -19.46 31.49
N LEU A 142 13.35 -20.06 30.38
CA LEU A 142 13.00 -19.62 29.02
C LEU A 142 12.23 -20.71 28.28
N SER A 143 11.34 -20.28 27.39
CA SER A 143 10.57 -21.18 26.54
C SER A 143 10.99 -21.08 25.08
N ASP A 144 10.98 -22.23 24.41
CA ASP A 144 11.02 -22.39 22.96
C ASP A 144 9.64 -22.78 22.40
N LYS A 145 8.63 -22.97 23.27
CA LYS A 145 7.31 -23.41 22.85
C LYS A 145 6.63 -22.37 21.98
N VAL A 146 5.88 -22.86 21.01
CA VAL A 146 5.00 -22.07 20.14
C VAL A 146 3.60 -22.66 20.24
N PHE A 147 2.60 -21.82 20.45
CA PHE A 147 1.21 -22.24 20.50
C PHE A 147 0.30 -21.13 20.00
N ALA A 148 -0.94 -21.44 19.63
CA ALA A 148 -1.93 -20.44 19.23
C ALA A 148 -3.11 -20.41 20.20
N ILE A 149 -3.59 -19.19 20.48
CA ILE A 149 -4.82 -18.93 21.21
C ILE A 149 -5.89 -18.50 20.20
N SER A 150 -6.98 -19.23 20.13
CA SER A 150 -8.07 -18.95 19.19
C SER A 150 -9.39 -18.79 19.93
N TYR A 151 -10.16 -17.77 19.56
CA TYR A 151 -11.54 -17.60 20.00
C TYR A 151 -12.52 -18.19 18.96
N LYS A 152 -13.26 -19.23 19.33
CA LYS A 152 -14.25 -19.91 18.47
C LYS A 152 -15.49 -20.29 19.29
N LYS A 153 -16.68 -20.05 18.71
CA LYS A 153 -17.99 -20.41 19.31
C LYS A 153 -18.14 -19.96 20.78
N GLY A 154 -17.68 -18.75 21.11
CA GLY A 154 -17.79 -18.22 22.48
C GLY A 154 -16.69 -18.64 23.45
N SER A 155 -15.72 -19.46 23.04
CA SER A 155 -14.71 -20.06 23.93
C SER A 155 -13.28 -19.91 23.41
N ILE A 156 -12.32 -19.97 24.32
CA ILE A 156 -10.88 -20.03 24.00
C ILE A 156 -10.44 -21.47 23.81
N THR A 157 -9.75 -21.72 22.70
CA THR A 157 -9.07 -22.98 22.40
C THR A 157 -7.57 -22.75 22.24
N LEU A 158 -6.77 -23.68 22.75
CA LEU A 158 -5.31 -23.67 22.61
C LEU A 158 -4.86 -24.72 21.61
N ASP A 159 -3.90 -24.34 20.77
CA ASP A 159 -3.31 -25.19 19.76
C ASP A 159 -1.79 -25.23 19.95
N THR A 160 -1.29 -26.35 20.47
CA THR A 160 0.12 -26.56 20.81
C THR A 160 0.88 -27.37 19.75
N THR A 161 0.32 -27.56 18.55
CA THR A 161 0.95 -28.39 17.50
C THR A 161 1.96 -27.63 16.64
N TYR A 162 2.31 -26.41 17.02
CA TYR A 162 3.28 -25.60 16.28
C TYR A 162 4.71 -26.07 16.60
N PRO A 163 5.62 -26.04 15.61
CA PRO A 163 7.02 -26.41 15.85
C PRO A 163 7.66 -25.46 16.86
N SER A 164 8.39 -26.01 17.83
CA SER A 164 9.19 -25.22 18.78
C SER A 164 10.25 -24.39 18.08
N LEU A 165 10.60 -23.25 18.67
CA LEU A 165 11.71 -22.41 18.21
C LEU A 165 13.03 -23.19 18.22
N PRO A 166 13.96 -22.88 17.29
CA PRO A 166 15.27 -23.52 17.26
C PRO A 166 16.09 -23.30 18.54
N LYS A 167 15.85 -22.19 19.25
CA LYS A 167 16.43 -21.90 20.57
C LYS A 167 15.41 -21.17 21.44
N LYS A 168 15.47 -21.43 22.75
CA LYS A 168 14.67 -20.72 23.77
C LYS A 168 15.02 -19.22 23.75
N THR A 169 14.03 -18.36 23.84
CA THR A 169 14.27 -16.91 23.85
C THR A 169 13.15 -16.12 24.52
N THR A 170 13.48 -14.94 25.03
CA THR A 170 12.56 -13.96 25.63
C THR A 170 12.85 -12.56 25.09
N ALA A 171 11.86 -11.67 25.13
CA ALA A 171 11.98 -10.28 24.68
C ALA A 171 12.58 -10.13 23.27
N ALA A 172 12.29 -11.11 22.41
CA ALA A 172 12.46 -11.03 20.97
C ALA A 172 11.34 -10.16 20.38
N ALA A 173 11.46 -9.84 19.09
CA ALA A 173 10.42 -9.13 18.37
C ALA A 173 10.07 -9.89 17.08
N GLY A 174 8.84 -9.72 16.62
CA GLY A 174 8.40 -10.38 15.41
C GLY A 174 7.20 -9.72 14.75
N ALA A 175 6.99 -10.09 13.50
CA ALA A 175 5.84 -9.64 12.71
C ALA A 175 5.44 -10.71 11.68
N LEU A 176 4.22 -10.59 11.18
CA LEU A 176 3.72 -11.38 10.05
C LEU A 176 3.87 -10.58 8.75
N ILE A 177 4.39 -11.23 7.71
CA ILE A 177 4.39 -10.72 6.33
C ILE A 177 3.82 -11.80 5.42
N GLY A 178 2.69 -11.50 4.78
CA GLY A 178 1.92 -12.51 4.05
C GLY A 178 1.53 -13.67 4.98
N ASN A 179 2.02 -14.87 4.68
CA ASN A 179 1.84 -16.06 5.53
C ASN A 179 3.08 -16.42 6.35
N THR A 180 4.13 -15.60 6.34
CA THR A 180 5.41 -15.94 6.98
C THR A 180 5.64 -15.09 8.22
N ILE A 181 5.86 -15.75 9.35
CA ILE A 181 6.26 -15.10 10.61
C ILE A 181 7.77 -14.89 10.57
N PHE A 182 8.23 -13.72 10.97
CA PHE A 182 9.65 -13.43 11.19
C PHE A 182 9.88 -13.09 12.66
N ILE A 183 10.91 -13.68 13.28
CA ILE A 183 11.33 -13.44 14.66
C ILE A 183 12.80 -13.00 14.66
N ALA A 184 13.12 -11.90 15.34
CA ALA A 184 14.47 -11.36 15.45
C ALA A 184 14.88 -11.02 16.89
N GLY A 185 16.17 -11.20 17.18
CA GLY A 185 16.80 -10.84 18.43
C GLY A 185 16.28 -11.64 19.62
N GLY A 186 16.21 -10.98 20.77
CA GLY A 186 15.82 -11.57 22.05
C GLY A 186 17.02 -11.95 22.91
N ASP A 187 16.74 -12.45 24.11
CA ASP A 187 17.71 -12.90 25.10
C ASP A 187 17.68 -14.43 25.20
N SER A 188 18.85 -15.08 25.26
CA SER A 188 18.98 -16.54 25.43
C SER A 188 19.18 -16.98 26.88
N GLY A 189 19.16 -16.06 27.84
CA GLY A 189 19.53 -16.28 29.24
C GLY A 189 21.01 -15.99 29.53
N GLU A 190 21.84 -16.04 28.48
CA GLU A 190 23.24 -15.61 28.48
C GLU A 190 23.40 -14.18 27.94
N GLY A 191 22.30 -13.55 27.50
CA GLY A 191 22.26 -12.20 26.98
C GLY A 191 21.62 -12.07 25.59
N ALA A 192 21.68 -10.85 25.07
CA ALA A 192 21.11 -10.47 23.78
C ALA A 192 21.67 -11.31 22.61
N THR A 193 20.84 -11.61 21.61
CA THR A 193 21.19 -12.50 20.50
C THR A 193 21.09 -11.83 19.12
N LYS A 194 21.58 -12.53 18.09
CA LYS A 194 21.31 -12.27 16.66
C LYS A 194 20.38 -13.33 16.06
N ASN A 195 19.46 -13.87 16.85
CA ASN A 195 18.52 -14.85 16.33
C ASN A 195 17.69 -14.21 15.21
N PHE A 196 17.54 -14.91 14.09
CA PHE A 196 16.64 -14.50 13.02
C PHE A 196 16.06 -15.76 12.35
N TRP A 197 14.75 -15.93 12.49
CA TRP A 197 14.04 -17.12 12.04
C TRP A 197 12.76 -16.76 11.29
N SER A 198 12.35 -17.63 10.38
CA SER A 198 11.08 -17.53 9.68
C SER A 198 10.27 -18.84 9.75
N LEU A 199 8.95 -18.73 9.85
CA LEU A 199 8.01 -19.85 9.76
C LEU A 199 6.91 -19.53 8.76
N ASP A 200 6.78 -20.34 7.71
CA ASP A 200 5.74 -20.20 6.69
C ASP A 200 4.47 -20.97 7.09
N LEU A 201 3.42 -20.24 7.42
CA LEU A 201 2.13 -20.78 7.86
C LEU A 201 1.35 -21.47 6.74
N SER A 202 1.68 -21.22 5.47
CA SER A 202 1.01 -21.89 4.34
C SER A 202 1.41 -23.37 4.24
N LYS A 203 2.55 -23.75 4.81
CA LYS A 203 3.06 -25.12 4.83
C LYS A 203 2.49 -25.96 5.97
N ARG A 204 1.58 -25.42 6.79
CA ARG A 204 1.03 -26.15 7.93
C ARG A 204 0.39 -27.47 7.49
N GLY A 205 0.79 -28.57 8.11
CA GLY A 205 0.34 -29.93 7.77
C GLY A 205 1.26 -30.67 6.80
N THR A 206 2.33 -30.03 6.31
CA THR A 206 3.37 -30.68 5.50
C THR A 206 4.65 -30.89 6.33
N GLU A 207 5.55 -31.75 5.85
CA GLU A 207 6.86 -32.01 6.48
C GLU A 207 7.78 -30.76 6.51
N ASP A 208 7.49 -29.78 5.65
CA ASP A 208 8.23 -28.53 5.57
C ASP A 208 7.76 -27.45 6.56
N PHE A 209 6.78 -27.76 7.41
CA PHE A 209 6.30 -26.84 8.46
C PHE A 209 7.29 -26.74 9.63
N LYS A 210 8.43 -26.09 9.39
CA LYS A 210 9.52 -25.92 10.36
C LYS A 210 10.12 -24.52 10.32
N TRP A 211 10.70 -24.10 11.43
CA TRP A 211 11.46 -22.85 11.51
C TRP A 211 12.70 -22.90 10.63
N GLN A 212 12.89 -21.86 9.84
CA GLN A 212 14.08 -21.69 9.00
C GLN A 212 14.99 -20.63 9.61
N LYS A 213 16.28 -20.93 9.72
CA LYS A 213 17.29 -19.95 10.13
C LYS A 213 17.60 -19.03 8.95
N LYS A 214 17.57 -17.73 9.20
CA LYS A 214 17.86 -16.69 8.23
C LYS A 214 19.14 -15.94 8.59
N THR A 215 19.74 -15.28 7.61
CA THR A 215 20.92 -14.42 7.83
C THR A 215 20.50 -13.19 8.63
N PRO A 216 21.06 -12.95 9.82
CA PRO A 216 20.67 -11.81 10.66
C PRO A 216 21.17 -10.49 10.07
N TRP A 217 20.68 -9.37 10.62
CA TRP A 217 21.08 -8.03 10.23
C TRP A 217 22.57 -7.77 10.53
N ASP A 218 23.16 -6.87 9.75
CA ASP A 218 24.51 -6.37 9.97
C ASP A 218 24.52 -5.26 11.03
N GLY A 219 24.49 -5.67 12.30
CA GLY A 219 24.54 -4.76 13.45
C GLY A 219 24.79 -5.50 14.76
N LYS A 220 24.62 -4.84 15.90
CA LYS A 220 24.84 -5.44 17.22
C LYS A 220 23.75 -6.48 17.58
N LYS A 221 24.08 -7.45 18.45
CA LYS A 221 23.11 -8.37 19.11
C LYS A 221 22.12 -7.52 19.92
N ARG A 222 20.85 -7.91 20.03
CA ARG A 222 19.84 -7.07 20.72
C ARG A 222 18.69 -7.85 21.36
N THR A 223 18.24 -7.38 22.51
CA THR A 223 17.01 -7.79 23.20
C THR A 223 16.12 -6.56 23.44
N HIS A 224 14.82 -6.76 23.68
CA HIS A 224 13.83 -5.69 23.89
C HIS A 224 13.77 -4.70 22.72
N LEU A 225 14.08 -5.18 21.52
CA LEU A 225 13.92 -4.44 20.27
C LEU A 225 12.44 -4.26 19.94
N VAL A 226 12.13 -3.26 19.10
CA VAL A 226 10.78 -3.04 18.57
C VAL A 226 10.74 -3.54 17.13
N SER A 227 9.64 -4.15 16.71
CA SER A 227 9.46 -4.56 15.32
C SER A 227 8.06 -4.30 14.79
N ALA A 228 7.96 -4.14 13.48
CA ALA A 228 6.70 -4.10 12.75
C ALA A 228 6.89 -4.56 11.31
N SER A 229 5.81 -4.92 10.64
CA SER A 229 5.78 -5.10 9.18
C SER A 229 5.05 -3.93 8.51
N GLN A 230 5.60 -3.42 7.42
CA GLN A 230 5.01 -2.35 6.61
C GLN A 230 5.60 -2.37 5.20
N SER A 231 4.89 -1.82 4.22
CA SER A 231 5.43 -1.63 2.87
C SER A 231 6.52 -0.56 2.86
N ASP A 232 7.59 -0.79 2.10
CA ASP A 232 8.60 0.24 1.80
C ASP A 232 8.33 0.97 0.47
N GLY A 233 7.18 0.71 -0.17
CA GLY A 233 6.86 1.20 -1.51
C GLY A 233 7.04 0.16 -2.63
N SER A 234 7.82 -0.89 -2.38
CA SER A 234 8.07 -2.00 -3.33
C SER A 234 7.57 -3.34 -2.79
N ALA A 235 7.84 -3.62 -1.52
CA ALA A 235 7.46 -4.85 -0.85
C ALA A 235 7.06 -4.61 0.60
N ASP A 236 6.26 -5.50 1.17
CA ASP A 236 6.09 -5.57 2.61
C ASP A 236 7.41 -6.08 3.23
N CYS A 237 7.97 -5.30 4.14
CA CYS A 237 9.26 -5.57 4.78
C CYS A 237 9.12 -5.73 6.29
N PHE A 238 10.10 -6.39 6.89
CA PHE A 238 10.21 -6.56 8.34
C PHE A 238 11.18 -5.53 8.89
N PHE A 239 10.72 -4.67 9.80
CA PHE A 239 11.52 -3.62 10.40
C PHE A 239 11.86 -3.98 11.84
N ILE A 240 13.11 -3.72 12.23
CA ILE A 240 13.56 -3.77 13.62
C ILE A 240 14.19 -2.43 14.01
N PHE A 241 13.91 -2.01 15.24
CA PHE A 241 14.35 -0.73 15.78
C PHE A 241 14.93 -0.93 17.18
N SER A 242 16.04 -0.26 17.46
CA SER A 242 16.59 -0.09 18.81
C SER A 242 16.85 -1.44 19.50
N GLY A 243 16.71 -1.48 20.83
CA GLY A 243 17.02 -2.58 21.71
C GLY A 243 18.22 -2.27 22.62
N ARG A 244 18.64 -3.26 23.39
CA ARG A 244 19.84 -3.18 24.23
C ARG A 244 20.67 -4.44 24.15
N MET A 245 21.93 -4.32 24.52
CA MET A 245 22.81 -5.45 24.78
C MET A 245 23.84 -5.15 25.84
N LYS A 246 24.37 -6.22 26.44
CA LYS A 246 25.57 -6.19 27.26
C LYS A 246 26.73 -6.75 26.42
N ASP A 247 27.83 -6.01 26.34
CA ASP A 247 29.02 -6.47 25.63
C ASP A 247 29.83 -7.48 26.48
N ASN A 248 31.01 -7.86 25.99
CA ASN A 248 31.84 -8.86 26.66
C ASN A 248 32.59 -8.28 27.87
N SER A 249 32.74 -6.95 27.99
CA SER A 249 33.30 -6.30 29.20
C SER A 249 32.24 -6.11 30.29
N GLY A 250 30.97 -6.38 29.98
CA GLY A 250 29.86 -6.21 30.90
C GLY A 250 29.24 -4.82 30.86
N GLU A 251 29.54 -4.00 29.86
CA GLU A 251 28.96 -2.68 29.66
C GLU A 251 27.63 -2.76 28.90
N TRP A 252 26.66 -1.95 29.32
CA TRP A 252 25.35 -1.86 28.69
C TRP A 252 25.34 -0.86 27.54
N HIS A 253 24.93 -1.30 26.35
CA HIS A 253 24.78 -0.48 25.16
C HIS A 253 23.30 -0.33 24.81
N MET A 254 22.82 0.92 24.76
CA MET A 254 21.49 1.27 24.26
C MET A 254 21.57 1.53 22.77
N LEU A 255 20.80 0.77 21.98
CA LEU A 255 20.86 0.83 20.53
C LEU A 255 19.83 1.83 19.99
N ASN A 256 20.26 2.67 19.07
CA ASN A 256 19.44 3.65 18.37
C ASN A 256 19.35 3.37 16.85
N ASP A 257 19.97 2.27 16.40
CA ASP A 257 19.99 1.87 15.00
C ASP A 257 18.68 1.18 14.57
N ALA A 258 18.44 1.21 13.27
CA ALA A 258 17.26 0.64 12.63
C ALA A 258 17.65 -0.18 11.41
N HIS A 259 16.92 -1.28 11.16
CA HIS A 259 17.18 -2.19 10.04
C HIS A 259 15.89 -2.67 9.41
N LYS A 260 15.92 -2.89 8.10
CA LYS A 260 14.81 -3.44 7.31
C LYS A 260 15.26 -4.72 6.61
N PHE A 261 14.44 -5.76 6.68
CA PHE A 261 14.59 -6.98 5.91
C PHE A 261 13.53 -7.05 4.82
N ASN A 262 13.96 -7.31 3.58
CA ASN A 262 13.07 -7.53 2.46
C ASN A 262 12.97 -9.05 2.16
N PRO A 263 11.82 -9.68 2.41
CA PRO A 263 11.63 -11.12 2.17
C PRO A 263 11.78 -11.54 0.70
N LYS A 264 11.56 -10.64 -0.26
CA LYS A 264 11.67 -10.95 -1.70
C LYS A 264 13.12 -11.06 -2.17
N THR A 265 14.02 -10.27 -1.58
CA THR A 265 15.45 -10.28 -1.90
C THR A 265 16.29 -11.06 -0.89
N ASP A 266 15.69 -11.49 0.22
CA ASP A 266 16.33 -12.16 1.36
C ASP A 266 17.52 -11.36 1.92
N SER A 267 17.37 -10.04 1.98
CA SER A 267 18.46 -9.14 2.36
C SER A 267 18.05 -8.09 3.40
N TRP A 268 19.01 -7.73 4.25
CA TRP A 268 18.89 -6.64 5.20
C TRP A 268 19.44 -5.33 4.63
N THR A 269 18.87 -4.21 5.06
CA THR A 269 19.35 -2.86 4.78
C THR A 269 19.35 -2.07 6.07
N LYS A 270 20.50 -1.49 6.41
CA LYS A 270 20.61 -0.55 7.55
C LYS A 270 19.92 0.76 7.18
N LEU A 271 19.11 1.28 8.09
CA LEU A 271 18.37 2.52 7.96
C LEU A 271 19.07 3.65 8.73
N GLU A 272 18.60 4.89 8.55
CA GLU A 272 19.00 6.00 9.43
C GLU A 272 18.63 5.68 10.88
N ASP A 273 19.53 6.06 11.80
CA ASP A 273 19.30 5.91 13.24
C ASP A 273 18.05 6.70 13.66
N ILE A 274 17.45 6.29 14.79
CA ILE A 274 16.18 6.82 15.29
C ILE A 274 16.40 8.24 15.80
N LYS A 275 16.31 9.22 14.89
CA LYS A 275 16.54 10.63 15.17
C LYS A 275 15.38 11.47 14.63
N PRO A 276 14.30 11.64 15.42
CA PRO A 276 13.21 12.57 15.10
C PRO A 276 13.72 13.95 14.69
N THR A 277 13.06 14.57 13.69
CA THR A 277 13.36 15.95 13.27
C THR A 277 13.34 16.90 14.46
N GLY A 278 14.42 17.66 14.63
CA GLY A 278 14.62 18.59 15.75
C GLY A 278 15.52 18.04 16.87
N ASP A 279 15.76 16.74 16.93
CA ASP A 279 16.65 16.16 17.93
C ASP A 279 18.12 16.41 17.62
N THR A 280 18.93 16.62 18.66
CA THR A 280 20.38 16.73 18.54
C THR A 280 21.05 15.35 18.41
N GLN A 281 20.51 14.32 19.08
CA GLN A 281 21.05 12.96 19.12
C GLN A 281 19.98 11.89 18.83
N ALA A 282 20.41 10.73 18.32
CA ALA A 282 19.53 9.60 18.09
C ALA A 282 19.11 8.93 19.42
N ARG A 283 17.86 8.44 19.47
CA ARG A 283 17.22 7.93 20.69
C ARG A 283 17.17 6.40 20.71
N CYS A 284 17.28 5.83 21.91
CA CYS A 284 16.86 4.45 22.17
C CYS A 284 15.36 4.43 22.51
N VAL A 285 14.61 3.50 21.90
CA VAL A 285 13.15 3.31 22.09
C VAL A 285 12.83 1.86 22.48
N MET A 286 13.80 1.18 23.11
CA MET A 286 13.67 -0.23 23.48
C MET A 286 12.43 -0.50 24.35
N ALA A 287 11.93 -1.73 24.27
CA ALA A 287 10.72 -2.23 24.93
C ALA A 287 9.42 -1.50 24.52
N GLY A 288 9.48 -0.46 23.67
CA GLY A 288 8.31 0.16 23.10
C GLY A 288 7.52 -0.79 22.19
N THR A 289 6.51 -0.24 21.54
CA THR A 289 5.66 -1.04 20.65
C THR A 289 5.35 -0.28 19.37
N ALA A 290 5.12 -1.00 18.28
CA ALA A 290 4.96 -0.41 16.96
C ALA A 290 3.68 -0.85 16.28
N ALA A 291 3.05 0.06 15.55
CA ALA A 291 1.90 -0.23 14.72
C ALA A 291 2.06 0.36 13.32
N ALA A 292 1.71 -0.43 12.30
CA ALA A 292 1.63 0.05 10.94
C ALA A 292 0.38 0.92 10.74
N VAL A 293 0.58 2.12 10.19
CA VAL A 293 -0.49 3.06 9.84
C VAL A 293 -0.36 3.51 8.39
N GLY A 294 -1.50 3.62 7.70
CA GLY A 294 -1.51 3.92 6.28
C GLY A 294 -0.70 2.92 5.44
N SER A 295 -0.21 3.36 4.30
CA SER A 295 0.55 2.53 3.35
C SER A 295 2.06 2.61 3.51
N ASN A 296 2.59 3.55 4.31
CA ASN A 296 4.02 3.87 4.32
C ASN A 296 4.56 4.35 5.68
N SER A 297 3.83 4.11 6.77
CA SER A 297 4.17 4.70 8.07
C SER A 297 4.10 3.67 9.19
N LEU A 298 5.01 3.85 10.16
CA LEU A 298 5.08 3.09 11.40
C LEU A 298 5.01 4.07 12.57
N LEU A 299 4.03 3.90 13.45
CA LEU A 299 3.99 4.59 14.74
C LEU A 299 4.74 3.78 15.77
N ILE A 300 5.60 4.43 16.54
CA ILE A 300 6.31 3.86 17.69
C ILE A 300 5.78 4.53 18.96
N PHE A 301 5.26 3.72 19.85
CA PHE A 301 4.68 4.15 21.12
C PHE A 301 5.62 3.79 22.27
N GLY A 302 5.81 4.75 23.18
CA GLY A 302 6.60 4.57 24.38
C GLY A 302 8.09 4.40 24.10
N GLY A 303 8.70 3.47 24.81
CA GLY A 303 10.13 3.18 24.74
C GLY A 303 10.92 3.77 25.91
N ALA A 304 12.01 3.07 26.24
CA ALA A 304 12.96 3.49 27.27
C ALA A 304 14.27 3.96 26.63
N ASN A 305 14.77 5.15 27.02
CA ASN A 305 16.06 5.65 26.54
C ASN A 305 17.27 4.96 27.18
N GLY A 306 17.06 4.24 28.29
CA GLY A 306 18.08 3.48 29.00
C GLY A 306 19.02 4.28 29.90
N GLN A 307 19.01 5.63 29.87
CA GLN A 307 19.92 6.46 30.66
C GLN A 307 19.77 6.17 32.16
N ARG A 308 18.53 6.18 32.66
CA ARG A 308 18.23 5.87 34.05
C ARG A 308 18.62 4.44 34.44
N PHE A 309 18.44 3.49 33.52
CA PHE A 309 18.85 2.11 33.73
C PHE A 309 20.37 2.01 33.91
N ILE A 310 21.16 2.68 33.07
CA ILE A 310 22.63 2.74 33.18
C ILE A 310 23.05 3.40 34.50
N THR A 311 22.42 4.51 34.90
CA THR A 311 22.71 5.18 36.17
C THR A 311 22.46 4.26 37.36
N LEU A 312 21.34 3.53 37.38
CA LEU A 312 21.02 2.60 38.46
C LEU A 312 22.00 1.43 38.53
N GLU A 313 22.40 0.85 37.39
CA GLU A 313 23.40 -0.23 37.33
C GLU A 313 24.79 0.25 37.80
N SER A 314 25.16 1.50 37.46
CA SER A 314 26.40 2.12 37.93
C SER A 314 26.39 2.31 39.44
N LEU A 315 25.29 2.83 40.01
CA LEU A 315 25.11 2.97 41.45
C LEU A 315 25.20 1.61 42.15
N ASP A 316 24.59 0.56 41.60
CA ASP A 316 24.69 -0.80 42.15
C ASP A 316 26.12 -1.33 42.17
N SER A 317 26.89 -1.06 41.12
CA SER A 317 28.30 -1.42 41.05
C SER A 317 29.13 -0.66 42.10
N GLN A 318 28.87 0.63 42.28
CA GLN A 318 29.54 1.48 43.28
C GLN A 318 29.18 1.07 44.72
N ILE A 319 27.92 0.78 45.01
CA ILE A 319 27.45 0.27 46.30
C ILE A 319 28.16 -1.05 46.63
N THR A 320 28.24 -1.96 45.66
CA THR A 320 28.93 -3.25 45.83
C THR A 320 30.42 -3.05 46.13
N ALA A 321 31.09 -2.15 45.41
CA ALA A 321 32.49 -1.80 45.66
C ALA A 321 32.71 -1.16 47.03
N ALA A 322 31.84 -0.22 47.44
CA ALA A 322 31.91 0.43 48.75
C ALA A 322 31.72 -0.57 49.90
N ASN A 323 30.75 -1.48 49.78
CA ASN A 323 30.53 -2.56 50.75
C ASN A 323 31.74 -3.49 50.83
N LYS A 324 32.31 -3.87 49.68
CA LYS A 324 33.53 -4.71 49.64
C LYS A 324 34.74 -4.02 50.26
N ALA A 325 34.82 -2.70 50.17
CA ALA A 325 35.86 -1.88 50.80
C ALA A 325 35.57 -1.55 52.29
N GLY A 326 34.47 -2.05 52.86
CA GLY A 326 34.07 -1.76 54.25
C GLY A 326 33.58 -0.32 54.50
N ASN A 327 33.37 0.48 53.45
CA ASN A 327 32.92 1.86 53.56
C ASN A 327 31.38 1.93 53.62
N THR A 328 30.83 1.63 54.80
CA THR A 328 29.38 1.56 55.05
C THR A 328 28.68 2.90 54.88
N GLN A 329 29.35 4.02 55.19
CA GLN A 329 28.78 5.36 55.03
C GLN A 329 28.60 5.72 53.55
N ALA A 330 29.61 5.47 52.70
CA ALA A 330 29.49 5.69 51.26
C ALA A 330 28.39 4.80 50.64
N ALA A 331 28.33 3.52 51.04
CA ALA A 331 27.29 2.61 50.58
C ALA A 331 25.88 3.08 50.99
N ALA A 332 25.70 3.60 52.21
CA ALA A 332 24.41 4.16 52.66
C ALA A 332 23.99 5.39 51.84
N THR A 333 24.92 6.32 51.60
CA THR A 333 24.66 7.51 50.77
C THR A 333 24.25 7.15 49.35
N LEU A 334 24.98 6.23 48.70
CA LEU A 334 24.66 5.76 47.35
C LEU A 334 23.31 5.02 47.30
N ASN A 335 22.94 4.28 48.35
CA ASN A 335 21.62 3.66 48.45
C ASN A 335 20.48 4.70 48.54
N ILE A 336 20.68 5.78 49.30
CA ILE A 336 19.70 6.89 49.38
C ILE A 336 19.55 7.56 48.00
N GLU A 337 20.65 7.79 47.30
CA GLU A 337 20.61 8.37 45.95
C GLU A 337 19.89 7.44 44.95
N LYS A 338 20.21 6.13 44.98
CA LYS A 338 19.54 5.12 44.19
C LYS A 338 18.03 5.12 44.44
N GLN A 339 17.63 5.10 45.71
CA GLN A 339 16.21 5.11 46.10
C GLN A 339 15.51 6.39 45.64
N LYS A 340 16.15 7.56 45.79
CA LYS A 340 15.63 8.83 45.29
C LYS A 340 15.39 8.80 43.78
N ILE A 341 16.31 8.23 43.01
CA ILE A 341 16.14 8.07 41.56
C ILE A 341 15.01 7.10 41.26
N GLN A 342 14.86 6.02 42.04
CA GLN A 342 13.81 5.01 41.90
C GLN A 342 12.41 5.58 42.15
N ASP A 343 12.25 6.37 43.20
CA ASP A 343 10.97 6.96 43.61
C ASP A 343 10.54 8.15 42.73
N ASN A 344 11.47 8.97 42.24
CA ASN A 344 11.16 10.18 41.46
C ASN A 344 11.12 9.93 39.95
N HIS A 345 10.31 8.98 39.48
CA HIS A 345 10.25 8.67 38.06
C HIS A 345 9.10 9.32 37.30
N ILE A 346 9.37 9.73 36.06
CA ILE A 346 8.40 10.36 35.16
C ILE A 346 7.71 9.37 34.19
N GLY A 347 7.94 8.07 34.38
CA GLY A 347 7.50 7.02 33.45
C GLY A 347 8.36 6.89 32.20
N PHE A 348 7.90 6.09 31.24
CA PHE A 348 8.55 5.96 29.94
C PHE A 348 8.21 7.12 29.00
N SER A 349 8.87 7.16 27.84
CA SER A 349 8.63 8.20 26.84
C SER A 349 7.14 8.36 26.55
N ARG A 350 6.69 9.60 26.53
CA ARG A 350 5.31 9.94 26.13
C ARG A 350 5.22 10.30 24.66
N ASP A 351 6.37 10.51 24.00
CA ASP A 351 6.38 10.83 22.59
C ASP A 351 5.90 9.61 21.78
N VAL A 352 4.99 9.87 20.84
CA VAL A 352 4.67 8.94 19.77
C VAL A 352 5.49 9.35 18.56
N LEU A 353 6.40 8.49 18.13
CA LEU A 353 7.22 8.74 16.95
C LEU A 353 6.55 8.15 15.72
N ILE A 354 6.79 8.77 14.57
CA ILE A 354 6.43 8.20 13.27
C ILE A 354 7.70 8.03 12.43
N TYR A 355 7.78 6.90 11.75
CA TYR A 355 8.77 6.62 10.72
C TYR A 355 8.09 6.44 9.37
N ASN A 356 8.51 7.22 8.39
CA ASN A 356 8.07 7.05 7.01
C ASN A 356 8.99 6.04 6.30
N THR A 357 8.43 4.92 5.86
CA THR A 357 9.19 3.80 5.29
C THR A 357 9.72 4.06 3.89
N ILE A 358 9.25 5.12 3.22
CA ILE A 358 9.69 5.53 1.89
C ILE A 358 10.78 6.59 2.00
N THR A 359 10.51 7.71 2.69
CA THR A 359 11.48 8.82 2.81
C THR A 359 12.58 8.51 3.82
N GLY A 360 12.38 7.53 4.70
CA GLY A 360 13.33 7.13 5.72
C GLY A 360 13.43 8.13 6.87
N LYS A 361 12.48 9.07 7.01
CA LYS A 361 12.52 10.14 8.01
C LYS A 361 11.69 9.83 9.24
N TRP A 362 12.26 10.22 10.38
CA TRP A 362 11.65 10.18 11.70
C TRP A 362 11.12 11.57 12.08
N ARG A 363 9.95 11.62 12.71
CA ARG A 363 9.50 12.81 13.43
C ARG A 363 8.68 12.44 14.65
N GLN A 364 8.54 13.39 15.56
CA GLN A 364 7.51 13.30 16.59
C GLN A 364 6.14 13.48 15.93
N PHE A 365 5.22 12.56 16.20
CA PHE A 365 3.88 12.54 15.62
C PHE A 365 2.85 13.15 16.57
N ASP A 366 2.85 12.65 17.80
CA ASP A 366 1.91 13.06 18.84
C ASP A 366 2.51 12.75 20.22
N LYS A 367 1.73 12.88 21.29
CA LYS A 367 2.08 12.50 22.66
C LYS A 367 0.97 11.65 23.28
N PHE A 368 1.37 10.76 24.19
CA PHE A 368 0.46 10.02 25.05
C PHE A 368 -0.19 10.96 26.08
N GLU A 369 -1.52 10.93 26.17
CA GLU A 369 -2.33 11.91 26.91
C GLU A 369 -2.30 11.72 28.44
N GLU A 370 -2.30 10.49 28.94
CA GLU A 370 -2.36 10.23 30.39
C GLU A 370 -1.03 10.64 31.06
N SER A 371 -1.12 11.53 32.05
CA SER A 371 0.06 12.06 32.78
C SER A 371 0.19 11.47 34.18
N PHE A 372 -0.95 11.15 34.80
CA PHE A 372 -1.05 10.61 36.15
C PHE A 372 -2.18 9.58 36.18
N ARG A 373 -2.06 8.59 37.05
CA ARG A 373 -3.13 7.62 37.34
C ARG A 373 -3.15 7.23 38.81
N SER A 374 -4.26 6.67 39.28
CA SER A 374 -4.34 6.14 40.66
C SER A 374 -3.32 5.04 40.90
N ALA A 375 -2.76 4.98 42.12
CA ALA A 375 -1.81 3.94 42.46
C ALA A 375 -2.44 2.54 42.38
N THR A 376 -1.70 1.59 41.82
CA THR A 376 -2.13 0.18 41.74
C THR A 376 -1.44 -0.70 42.77
N ALA A 377 -0.38 -0.25 43.43
CA ALA A 377 0.31 -0.98 44.49
C ALA A 377 -0.55 -1.06 45.77
N PRO A 378 -0.49 -2.17 46.52
CA PRO A 378 -1.20 -2.28 47.81
C PRO A 378 -0.81 -1.14 48.76
N ASN A 379 -1.80 -0.46 49.34
CA ASN A 379 -1.68 0.64 50.31
C ASN A 379 -1.11 1.99 49.80
N ALA A 380 -0.92 2.15 48.49
CA ALA A 380 -0.53 3.44 47.91
C ALA A 380 -1.80 4.28 47.60
N LEU A 381 -1.82 5.53 48.06
CA LEU A 381 -2.94 6.47 47.84
C LEU A 381 -2.60 7.58 46.84
N ASP A 382 -1.31 7.86 46.62
CA ASP A 382 -0.85 8.97 45.81
C ASP A 382 -0.92 8.66 44.29
N PRO A 383 -1.30 9.63 43.44
CA PRO A 383 -1.25 9.47 41.99
C PRO A 383 0.18 9.16 41.49
N VAL A 384 0.30 8.19 40.59
CA VAL A 384 1.56 7.78 39.97
C VAL A 384 1.72 8.47 38.61
N VAL A 385 2.85 9.14 38.39
CA VAL A 385 3.23 9.68 37.08
C VAL A 385 3.38 8.52 36.10
N THR A 386 2.71 8.60 34.95
CA THR A 386 2.68 7.51 33.98
C THR A 386 3.21 7.95 32.61
N GLY A 387 3.95 7.05 31.96
CA GLY A 387 4.38 7.18 30.58
C GLY A 387 3.58 6.29 29.65
N SER A 388 3.89 6.33 28.36
CA SER A 388 3.30 5.39 27.42
C SER A 388 3.77 3.96 27.73
N HIS A 389 2.94 2.98 27.38
CA HIS A 389 3.14 1.60 27.81
C HIS A 389 4.28 0.95 27.02
N VAL A 390 5.15 0.23 27.72
CA VAL A 390 6.21 -0.62 27.16
C VAL A 390 5.98 -2.09 27.53
N THR A 391 6.74 -3.00 26.93
CA THR A 391 6.63 -4.46 27.12
C THR A 391 5.22 -4.99 26.82
N THR A 392 4.61 -4.47 25.76
CA THR A 392 3.32 -4.96 25.25
C THR A 392 3.34 -4.86 23.72
N THR A 393 2.45 -5.59 23.05
CA THR A 393 2.34 -5.56 21.59
C THR A 393 1.14 -4.71 21.19
N ALA A 394 1.37 -3.68 20.37
CA ALA A 394 0.30 -2.93 19.74
C ALA A 394 -0.40 -3.83 18.73
N VAL A 395 -1.72 -3.89 18.81
CA VAL A 395 -2.53 -4.77 17.96
C VAL A 395 -3.54 -3.96 17.17
N LYS A 396 -3.75 -4.34 15.91
CA LYS A 396 -4.75 -3.71 15.06
C LYS A 396 -6.12 -4.34 15.34
N TRP A 397 -7.13 -3.53 15.68
CA TRP A 397 -8.52 -3.97 15.84
C TRP A 397 -9.43 -3.12 14.94
N GLY A 398 -9.78 -3.64 13.77
CA GLY A 398 -10.43 -2.84 12.73
C GLY A 398 -9.48 -1.74 12.23
N ASN A 399 -9.93 -0.49 12.31
CA ASN A 399 -9.12 0.69 11.95
C ASN A 399 -8.37 1.31 13.13
N SER A 400 -8.54 0.77 14.34
CA SER A 400 -7.93 1.29 15.56
C SER A 400 -6.68 0.51 15.92
N ILE A 401 -5.75 1.19 16.60
CA ILE A 401 -4.61 0.56 17.27
C ILE A 401 -5.01 0.35 18.73
N ILE A 402 -4.71 -0.81 19.27
CA ILE A 402 -4.92 -1.11 20.68
C ILE A 402 -3.57 -1.31 21.36
N ILE A 403 -3.37 -0.65 22.50
CA ILE A 403 -2.24 -0.89 23.41
C ILE A 403 -2.79 -1.50 24.70
N PRO A 404 -2.73 -2.84 24.84
CA PRO A 404 -3.27 -3.55 26.00
C PRO A 404 -2.24 -3.65 27.14
N SER A 405 -2.60 -3.18 28.33
CA SER A 405 -1.79 -3.31 29.55
C SER A 405 -0.31 -2.92 29.33
N GLY A 406 0.63 -3.56 30.02
CA GLY A 406 2.06 -3.32 29.88
C GLY A 406 2.66 -2.65 31.10
N GLU A 407 3.85 -2.09 30.89
CA GLU A 407 4.63 -1.39 31.90
C GLU A 407 4.58 0.11 31.63
N SER A 408 4.04 0.88 32.57
CA SER A 408 3.85 2.34 32.40
C SER A 408 5.02 3.14 32.98
N SER A 409 5.78 2.52 33.87
CA SER A 409 7.03 3.03 34.43
C SER A 409 7.85 1.85 34.93
N PRO A 410 9.19 1.97 35.08
CA PRO A 410 10.02 0.87 35.58
C PRO A 410 9.41 0.25 36.84
N GLY A 411 9.18 -1.06 36.85
CA GLY A 411 8.57 -1.79 37.97
C GLY A 411 7.06 -1.63 38.15
N ILE A 412 6.40 -0.71 37.44
CA ILE A 412 4.99 -0.36 37.61
C ILE A 412 4.16 -0.76 36.37
N ARG A 413 3.12 -1.57 36.60
CA ARG A 413 2.26 -2.16 35.56
C ARG A 413 0.91 -1.46 35.53
N THR A 414 0.21 -1.54 34.41
CA THR A 414 -1.08 -0.87 34.23
C THR A 414 -2.16 -1.82 33.72
N PRO A 415 -3.38 -1.81 34.28
CA PRO A 415 -4.50 -2.57 33.75
C PRO A 415 -5.10 -1.93 32.49
N ASN A 416 -4.76 -0.66 32.20
CA ASN A 416 -5.41 0.12 31.16
C ASN A 416 -5.22 -0.50 29.76
N ILE A 417 -6.29 -0.47 28.98
CA ILE A 417 -6.27 -0.83 27.56
C ILE A 417 -6.66 0.42 26.77
N TRP A 418 -5.79 0.87 25.88
CA TRP A 418 -6.02 2.07 25.09
C TRP A 418 -6.43 1.71 23.67
N LYS A 419 -7.56 2.26 23.22
CA LYS A 419 -7.94 2.32 21.81
C LYS A 419 -7.50 3.65 21.23
N ILE A 420 -6.82 3.61 20.11
CA ILE A 420 -6.21 4.76 19.46
C ILE A 420 -6.72 4.83 18.02
N ASP A 421 -7.30 5.96 17.65
CA ASP A 421 -7.74 6.26 16.29
C ASP A 421 -6.95 7.43 15.72
N LEU A 422 -6.62 7.38 14.42
CA LEU A 422 -6.07 8.56 13.74
C LEU A 422 -7.20 9.56 13.51
N VAL A 423 -6.99 10.81 13.94
CA VAL A 423 -7.95 11.89 13.72
C VAL A 423 -7.93 12.27 12.24
N LYS A 424 -9.10 12.13 11.58
CA LYS A 424 -9.25 12.62 10.20
C LYS A 424 -9.23 14.14 10.21
N GLN A 425 -8.17 14.74 9.72
CA GLN A 425 -8.15 16.19 9.49
C GLN A 425 -9.22 16.57 8.48
N LYS A 426 -10.11 17.49 8.85
CA LYS A 426 -11.08 18.07 7.92
C LYS A 426 -10.34 19.04 7.00
N GLN A 427 -9.87 18.55 5.86
CA GLN A 427 -9.31 19.45 4.85
C GLN A 427 -10.47 20.09 4.07
N ASN A 428 -10.49 21.42 4.03
CA ASN A 428 -11.45 22.16 3.23
C ASN A 428 -10.84 22.41 1.85
N PHE A 429 -11.49 21.91 0.79
CA PHE A 429 -11.03 22.12 -0.58
C PHE A 429 -10.94 23.61 -0.94
N GLY A 430 -11.73 24.48 -0.29
CA GLY A 430 -11.67 25.93 -0.48
C GLY A 430 -12.47 26.41 -1.71
N THR A 431 -13.08 27.58 -1.58
CA THR A 431 -14.04 28.11 -2.57
C THR A 431 -13.42 28.32 -3.95
N ALA A 432 -12.20 28.85 -4.03
CA ALA A 432 -11.53 29.09 -5.31
C ALA A 432 -11.28 27.78 -6.08
N ASN A 433 -10.90 26.71 -5.38
CA ASN A 433 -10.68 25.41 -6.00
C ASN A 433 -12.00 24.82 -6.52
N TRP A 434 -13.09 24.93 -5.74
CA TRP A 434 -14.43 24.52 -6.19
C TRP A 434 -14.91 25.30 -7.42
N LEU A 435 -14.67 26.61 -7.47
CA LEU A 435 -15.05 27.44 -8.62
C LEU A 435 -14.32 27.00 -9.89
N VAL A 436 -13.00 26.78 -9.82
CA VAL A 436 -12.21 26.31 -10.96
C VAL A 436 -12.66 24.92 -11.41
N LEU A 437 -12.85 23.99 -10.48
CA LEU A 437 -13.31 22.63 -10.78
C LEU A 437 -14.69 22.65 -11.43
N THR A 438 -15.63 23.44 -10.89
CA THR A 438 -16.99 23.56 -11.43
C THR A 438 -16.99 24.19 -12.82
N ALA A 439 -16.24 25.27 -13.02
CA ALA A 439 -16.09 25.92 -14.32
C ALA A 439 -15.54 24.95 -15.36
N TYR A 440 -14.52 24.17 -15.00
CA TYR A 440 -13.98 23.10 -15.84
C TYR A 440 -15.05 22.06 -16.22
N MET A 441 -15.85 21.58 -15.26
CA MET A 441 -16.92 20.62 -15.56
C MET A 441 -17.98 21.19 -16.51
N VAL A 442 -18.38 22.45 -16.30
CA VAL A 442 -19.35 23.14 -17.17
C VAL A 442 -18.84 23.23 -18.60
N VAL A 443 -17.56 23.52 -18.80
CA VAL A 443 -16.93 23.55 -20.13
C VAL A 443 -17.01 22.18 -20.80
N LEU A 444 -16.66 21.10 -20.10
CA LEU A 444 -16.72 19.75 -20.67
C LEU A 444 -18.14 19.33 -21.07
N VAL A 445 -19.12 19.53 -20.19
CA VAL A 445 -20.53 19.22 -20.48
C VAL A 445 -21.03 20.07 -21.64
N GLY A 446 -20.64 21.35 -21.69
CA GLY A 446 -20.96 22.27 -22.78
C GLY A 446 -20.43 21.79 -24.14
N ILE A 447 -19.20 21.27 -24.19
CA ILE A 447 -18.62 20.69 -25.40
C ILE A 447 -19.41 19.44 -25.83
N GLY A 448 -19.69 18.53 -24.88
CA GLY A 448 -20.50 17.33 -25.16
C GLY A 448 -21.87 17.68 -25.75
N PHE A 449 -22.56 18.68 -25.19
CA PHE A 449 -23.84 19.16 -25.70
C PHE A 449 -23.71 19.82 -27.09
N HIS A 450 -22.67 20.62 -27.33
CA HIS A 450 -22.43 21.25 -28.63
C HIS A 450 -22.27 20.20 -29.74
N PHE A 451 -21.45 19.17 -29.52
CA PHE A 451 -21.21 18.11 -30.51
C PHE A 451 -22.36 17.11 -30.62
N SER A 452 -23.17 16.94 -29.57
CA SER A 452 -24.37 16.08 -29.64
C SER A 452 -25.32 16.46 -30.79
N ARG A 453 -25.35 17.76 -31.16
CA ARG A 453 -26.16 18.29 -32.27
C ARG A 453 -25.64 17.88 -33.65
N LYS A 454 -24.39 17.42 -33.75
CA LYS A 454 -23.76 16.95 -35.00
C LYS A 454 -23.92 15.44 -35.22
N ASN A 455 -24.28 14.67 -34.19
CA ASN A 455 -24.42 13.21 -34.25
C ASN A 455 -25.74 12.79 -34.89
N LYS A 456 -25.85 12.86 -36.22
CA LYS A 456 -27.06 12.51 -36.97
C LYS A 456 -27.09 11.05 -37.48
N SER A 457 -25.95 10.36 -37.48
CA SER A 457 -25.81 8.99 -37.97
C SER A 457 -24.92 8.13 -37.07
N ALA A 458 -25.01 6.80 -37.22
CA ALA A 458 -24.08 5.88 -36.55
C ALA A 458 -22.61 6.10 -36.97
N GLU A 459 -22.35 6.50 -38.21
CA GLU A 459 -20.99 6.80 -38.69
C GLU A 459 -20.40 8.06 -38.03
N ASP A 460 -21.21 9.11 -37.87
CA ASP A 460 -20.81 10.30 -37.11
C ASP A 460 -20.52 9.95 -35.66
N TYR A 461 -21.35 9.09 -35.06
CA TYR A 461 -21.20 8.69 -33.66
C TYR A 461 -19.96 7.81 -33.44
N PHE A 462 -19.71 6.82 -34.31
CA PHE A 462 -18.63 5.84 -34.10
C PHE A 462 -17.26 6.25 -34.65
N VAL A 463 -17.19 6.98 -35.76
CA VAL A 463 -15.91 7.31 -36.43
C VAL A 463 -15.78 8.78 -36.83
N ALA A 464 -16.66 9.66 -36.34
CA ALA A 464 -16.65 11.10 -36.63
C ALA A 464 -16.64 11.43 -38.14
N GLY A 465 -17.23 10.54 -38.97
CA GLY A 465 -17.21 10.63 -40.42
C GLY A 465 -15.80 10.77 -41.03
N LYS A 466 -14.76 10.27 -40.34
CA LYS A 466 -13.35 10.34 -40.79
C LYS A 466 -12.78 11.76 -40.97
N ARG A 467 -13.34 12.74 -40.26
CA ARG A 467 -13.00 14.17 -40.39
C ARG A 467 -11.96 14.68 -39.39
N VAL A 468 -11.50 13.84 -38.46
CA VAL A 468 -10.62 14.27 -37.38
C VAL A 468 -9.20 14.51 -37.90
N VAL A 469 -8.60 15.63 -37.48
CA VAL A 469 -7.21 15.97 -37.79
C VAL A 469 -6.23 15.13 -36.98
N TRP A 470 -5.10 14.74 -37.60
CA TRP A 470 -4.13 13.80 -37.02
C TRP A 470 -3.62 14.17 -35.62
N TRP A 471 -3.37 15.45 -35.36
CA TRP A 471 -2.84 15.90 -34.07
C TRP A 471 -3.89 15.79 -32.95
N ALA A 472 -5.17 16.03 -33.26
CA ALA A 472 -6.26 15.88 -32.31
C ALA A 472 -6.51 14.40 -32.00
N ALA A 473 -6.53 13.55 -33.05
CA ALA A 473 -6.57 12.10 -32.87
C ALA A 473 -5.37 11.59 -32.06
N GLY A 474 -4.17 12.12 -32.30
CA GLY A 474 -2.94 11.76 -31.59
C GLY A 474 -2.96 12.13 -30.10
N LEU A 475 -3.39 13.36 -29.77
CA LEU A 475 -3.60 13.79 -28.39
C LEU A 475 -4.68 12.98 -27.69
N SER A 476 -5.72 12.59 -28.43
CA SER A 476 -6.81 11.77 -27.91
C SER A 476 -6.38 10.32 -27.64
N ILE A 477 -5.55 9.72 -28.51
CA ILE A 477 -4.89 8.42 -28.24
C ILE A 477 -4.04 8.54 -26.97
N PHE A 478 -3.25 9.61 -26.88
CA PHE A 478 -2.40 9.87 -25.73
C PHE A 478 -3.19 10.02 -24.43
N SER A 479 -4.25 10.82 -24.43
CA SER A 479 -5.12 11.03 -23.25
C SER A 479 -5.80 9.73 -22.79
N THR A 480 -6.25 8.91 -23.75
CA THR A 480 -6.87 7.60 -23.45
C THR A 480 -5.90 6.63 -22.79
N MET A 481 -4.62 6.68 -23.17
CA MET A 481 -3.56 5.88 -22.57
C MET A 481 -3.04 6.49 -21.27
N LEU A 482 -3.04 7.82 -21.18
CA LEU A 482 -2.69 8.59 -19.99
C LEU A 482 -3.89 8.72 -19.04
N SER A 483 -4.36 7.57 -18.56
CA SER A 483 -5.48 7.46 -17.62
C SER A 483 -5.19 8.08 -16.25
N ALA A 484 -6.23 8.23 -15.42
CA ALA A 484 -6.07 8.55 -13.99
C ALA A 484 -5.11 7.59 -13.25
N ILE A 485 -4.99 6.34 -13.74
CA ILE A 485 -4.01 5.39 -13.21
C ILE A 485 -2.60 5.94 -13.41
N THR A 486 -2.20 6.26 -14.63
CA THR A 486 -0.84 6.72 -14.90
C THR A 486 -0.57 8.09 -14.28
N TYR A 487 -1.55 8.98 -14.29
CA TYR A 487 -1.45 10.32 -13.69
C TYR A 487 -1.12 10.29 -12.19
N LEU A 488 -1.75 9.39 -11.42
CA LEU A 488 -1.54 9.27 -9.97
C LEU A 488 -0.45 8.24 -9.62
N SER A 489 -0.43 7.10 -10.31
CA SER A 489 0.43 5.98 -9.96
C SER A 489 1.88 6.17 -10.41
N LEU A 490 2.16 6.88 -11.52
CA LEU A 490 3.56 7.09 -11.95
C LEU A 490 4.34 7.98 -10.97
N PRO A 491 3.83 9.16 -10.57
CA PRO A 491 4.48 9.93 -9.51
C PRO A 491 4.58 9.15 -8.20
N ALA A 492 3.53 8.44 -7.81
CA ALA A 492 3.55 7.63 -6.59
C ALA A 492 4.60 6.52 -6.65
N LYS A 493 4.77 5.86 -7.80
CA LYS A 493 5.76 4.82 -8.01
C LYS A 493 7.18 5.37 -8.03
N ALA A 494 7.42 6.52 -8.65
CA ALA A 494 8.72 7.18 -8.63
C ALA A 494 9.08 7.74 -7.24
N TYR A 495 8.07 8.20 -6.48
CA TYR A 495 8.21 8.57 -5.07
C TYR A 495 8.61 7.36 -4.20
N ALA A 496 7.91 6.23 -4.36
CA ALA A 496 8.16 5.00 -3.61
C ALA A 496 9.49 4.34 -3.98
N ASN A 497 9.72 4.17 -5.28
CA ASN A 497 10.71 3.25 -5.82
C ASN A 497 11.75 4.00 -6.64
N ASN A 498 11.83 3.74 -7.94
CA ASN A 498 12.84 4.29 -8.85
C ASN A 498 12.27 4.42 -10.28
N TRP A 499 13.14 4.71 -11.24
CA TRP A 499 12.78 4.96 -12.63
C TRP A 499 12.84 3.72 -13.53
N ILE A 500 12.91 2.48 -13.02
CA ILE A 500 12.95 1.28 -13.87
C ILE A 500 11.73 1.20 -14.81
N TRP A 501 10.55 1.58 -14.31
CA TRP A 501 9.31 1.62 -15.09
C TRP A 501 9.28 2.73 -16.15
N PHE A 502 10.23 3.67 -16.15
CA PHE A 502 10.37 4.64 -17.25
C PHE A 502 10.64 3.91 -18.58
N ILE A 503 11.47 2.87 -18.56
CA ILE A 503 11.81 2.08 -19.75
C ILE A 503 10.57 1.39 -20.33
N PHE A 504 9.65 0.93 -19.49
CA PHE A 504 8.37 0.36 -19.94
C PHE A 504 7.59 1.34 -20.83
N ASN A 505 7.54 2.62 -20.46
CA ASN A 505 6.88 3.65 -21.27
C ASN A 505 7.65 3.98 -22.55
N MET A 506 8.99 3.86 -22.56
CA MET A 506 9.79 4.05 -23.77
C MET A 506 9.50 3.00 -24.85
N PHE A 507 8.87 1.87 -24.49
CA PHE A 507 8.39 0.94 -25.51
C PHE A 507 7.24 1.50 -26.36
N ILE A 508 6.53 2.55 -25.93
CA ILE A 508 5.50 3.22 -26.74
C ILE A 508 6.11 3.76 -28.06
N PRO A 509 7.12 4.65 -28.05
CA PRO A 509 7.74 5.11 -29.29
C PRO A 509 8.54 4.02 -30.01
N ILE A 510 9.16 3.08 -29.28
CA ILE A 510 9.91 1.97 -29.92
C ILE A 510 8.97 1.07 -30.74
N MET A 511 7.76 0.80 -30.25
CA MET A 511 6.79 -0.07 -30.92
C MET A 511 5.89 0.65 -31.91
N ALA A 512 5.88 1.99 -31.95
CA ALA A 512 5.06 2.74 -32.89
C ALA A 512 5.31 2.38 -34.37
N PRO A 513 6.55 2.23 -34.87
CA PRO A 513 6.80 1.76 -36.23
C PRO A 513 6.21 0.38 -36.51
N PHE A 514 6.29 -0.54 -35.55
CA PHE A 514 5.74 -1.88 -35.66
C PHE A 514 4.21 -1.84 -35.79
N ILE A 515 3.52 -1.03 -34.97
CA ILE A 515 2.06 -0.85 -35.07
C ILE A 515 1.65 -0.21 -36.41
N ILE A 516 2.35 0.85 -36.83
CA ILE A 516 2.07 1.56 -38.09
C ILE A 516 2.26 0.63 -39.29
N TYR A 517 3.27 -0.22 -39.27
CA TYR A 517 3.60 -1.05 -40.43
C TYR A 517 2.82 -2.38 -40.46
N CYS A 518 2.56 -2.97 -39.30
CA CYS A 518 2.00 -4.32 -39.20
C CYS A 518 0.50 -4.36 -38.89
N PHE A 519 -0.07 -3.34 -38.23
CA PHE A 519 -1.45 -3.35 -37.76
C PHE A 519 -2.32 -2.32 -38.49
N LEU A 520 -1.86 -1.06 -38.54
CA LEU A 520 -2.63 0.06 -39.10
C LEU A 520 -3.21 -0.18 -40.51
N PRO A 521 -2.48 -0.79 -41.48
CA PRO A 521 -3.00 -0.96 -42.83
C PRO A 521 -4.26 -1.84 -42.87
N PHE A 522 -4.32 -2.88 -42.05
CA PHE A 522 -5.47 -3.80 -41.99
C PHE A 522 -6.72 -3.07 -41.49
N TYR A 523 -6.59 -2.30 -40.41
CA TYR A 523 -7.74 -1.62 -39.83
C TYR A 523 -8.32 -0.56 -40.75
N ARG A 524 -7.48 0.16 -41.50
CA ARG A 524 -7.97 1.22 -42.38
C ARG A 524 -8.46 0.76 -43.74
N ARG A 525 -7.82 -0.24 -44.34
CA ARG A 525 -8.19 -0.71 -45.69
C ARG A 525 -9.43 -1.58 -45.70
N LEU A 526 -9.71 -2.28 -44.60
CA LEU A 526 -10.88 -3.15 -44.48
C LEU A 526 -12.18 -2.40 -44.16
N GLY A 527 -12.10 -1.10 -43.83
CA GLY A 527 -13.28 -0.28 -43.55
C GLY A 527 -14.10 -0.72 -42.34
N ILE A 528 -13.50 -1.48 -41.43
CA ILE A 528 -14.16 -2.03 -40.23
C ILE A 528 -14.49 -0.93 -39.21
N THR A 529 -15.54 -1.13 -38.42
CA THR A 529 -15.92 -0.25 -37.31
C THR A 529 -15.49 -0.84 -35.97
N SER A 530 -15.66 -2.15 -35.80
CA SER A 530 -15.10 -2.95 -34.72
C SER A 530 -13.87 -3.71 -35.23
N ILE A 531 -12.75 -3.64 -34.50
CA ILE A 531 -11.56 -4.43 -34.85
C ILE A 531 -11.81 -5.94 -34.85
N TYR A 532 -12.84 -6.41 -34.14
CA TYR A 532 -13.18 -7.83 -34.07
C TYR A 532 -13.85 -8.33 -35.36
N GLU A 533 -14.34 -7.44 -36.22
CA GLU A 533 -14.78 -7.79 -37.59
C GLU A 533 -13.67 -8.47 -38.39
N PHE A 534 -12.42 -8.00 -38.21
CA PHE A 534 -11.25 -8.61 -38.82
C PHE A 534 -11.11 -10.10 -38.47
N LEU A 535 -11.47 -10.50 -37.24
CA LEU A 535 -11.41 -11.90 -36.82
C LEU A 535 -12.44 -12.77 -37.54
N GLU A 536 -13.62 -12.22 -37.89
CA GLU A 536 -14.63 -12.95 -38.66
C GLU A 536 -14.25 -13.07 -40.13
N MET A 537 -13.71 -11.99 -40.72
CA MET A 537 -13.17 -12.00 -42.07
C MET A 537 -12.06 -13.05 -42.18
N ARG A 538 -11.15 -13.09 -41.19
CA ARG A 538 -10.01 -14.00 -41.18
C ARG A 538 -10.34 -15.44 -40.79
N PHE A 539 -11.25 -15.62 -39.85
CA PHE A 539 -11.58 -16.91 -39.25
C PHE A 539 -13.09 -17.15 -39.24
N ASP A 540 -13.80 -16.85 -38.16
CA ASP A 540 -15.23 -17.10 -38.01
C ASP A 540 -15.94 -16.11 -37.08
N SER A 541 -17.27 -16.14 -37.10
CA SER A 541 -18.14 -15.28 -36.29
C SER A 541 -18.00 -15.54 -34.78
N GLY A 542 -17.66 -16.77 -34.39
CA GLY A 542 -17.46 -17.14 -32.99
C GLY A 542 -16.26 -16.42 -32.37
N LEU A 543 -15.14 -16.37 -33.09
CA LEU A 543 -13.92 -15.66 -32.66
C LEU A 543 -14.13 -14.15 -32.62
N ARG A 544 -14.93 -13.57 -33.53
CA ARG A 544 -15.37 -12.16 -33.45
C ARG A 544 -16.13 -11.89 -32.15
N LYS A 545 -17.16 -12.69 -31.85
CA LYS A 545 -17.97 -12.54 -30.64
C LYS A 545 -17.16 -12.74 -29.37
N LEU A 546 -16.27 -13.74 -29.35
CA LEU A 546 -15.33 -13.97 -28.25
C LEU A 546 -14.45 -12.75 -28.02
N GLY A 547 -13.86 -12.20 -29.09
CA GLY A 547 -13.00 -11.01 -29.00
C GLY A 547 -13.73 -9.81 -28.42
N SER A 548 -14.92 -9.53 -28.95
CA SER A 548 -15.77 -8.42 -28.52
C SER A 548 -16.22 -8.53 -27.06
N VAL A 549 -16.65 -9.72 -26.62
CA VAL A 549 -17.06 -9.96 -25.21
C VAL A 549 -15.86 -9.89 -24.26
N SER A 550 -14.73 -10.51 -24.64
CA SER A 550 -13.49 -10.47 -23.85
C SER A 550 -13.05 -9.03 -23.62
N PHE A 551 -13.06 -8.21 -24.67
CA PHE A 551 -12.80 -6.79 -24.59
C PHE A 551 -13.78 -6.03 -23.69
N ALA A 552 -15.08 -6.30 -23.83
CA ALA A 552 -16.10 -5.64 -23.03
C ALA A 552 -15.92 -5.91 -21.52
N ILE A 553 -15.66 -7.17 -21.15
CA ILE A 553 -15.39 -7.56 -19.76
C ILE A 553 -14.14 -6.86 -19.24
N PHE A 554 -13.07 -6.84 -20.04
CA PHE A 554 -11.82 -6.16 -19.71
C PHE A 554 -12.06 -4.66 -19.41
N GLN A 555 -12.67 -3.94 -20.35
CA GLN A 555 -12.88 -2.51 -20.18
C GLN A 555 -13.85 -2.21 -19.03
N LEU A 556 -14.86 -3.04 -18.78
CA LEU A 556 -15.75 -2.87 -17.64
C LEU A 556 -15.02 -3.02 -16.29
N ALA A 557 -14.09 -3.96 -16.19
CA ALA A 557 -13.21 -4.10 -15.02
C ALA A 557 -12.29 -2.88 -14.87
N ARG A 558 -11.70 -2.39 -15.98
CA ARG A 558 -10.86 -1.19 -16.00
C ARG A 558 -11.63 0.06 -15.54
N MET A 559 -12.87 0.25 -15.99
CA MET A 559 -13.72 1.38 -15.63
C MET A 559 -13.89 1.52 -14.11
N GLY A 560 -14.07 0.41 -13.38
CA GLY A 560 -14.20 0.44 -11.93
C GLY A 560 -13.01 1.10 -11.22
N ILE A 561 -11.80 0.82 -11.69
CA ILE A 561 -10.57 1.40 -11.13
C ILE A 561 -10.39 2.85 -11.56
N VAL A 562 -10.65 3.14 -12.84
CA VAL A 562 -10.54 4.51 -13.37
C VAL A 562 -11.53 5.46 -12.69
N ILE A 563 -12.69 4.98 -12.22
CA ILE A 563 -13.61 5.77 -11.36
C ILE A 563 -13.08 5.86 -9.92
N LEU A 564 -12.56 4.77 -9.37
CA LEU A 564 -12.12 4.70 -7.98
C LEU A 564 -10.95 5.64 -7.66
N LEU A 565 -9.91 5.68 -8.51
CA LEU A 565 -8.72 6.49 -8.25
C LEU A 565 -8.97 8.01 -8.11
N PRO A 566 -9.68 8.69 -9.03
CA PRO A 566 -10.04 10.09 -8.86
C PRO A 566 -11.03 10.29 -7.71
N ALA A 567 -11.90 9.31 -7.41
CA ALA A 567 -12.78 9.38 -6.24
C ALA A 567 -11.99 9.31 -4.93
N LEU A 568 -10.91 8.53 -4.87
CA LEU A 568 -9.97 8.51 -3.74
C LEU A 568 -9.22 9.83 -3.62
N ALA A 569 -8.80 10.43 -4.74
CA ALA A 569 -8.20 11.77 -4.75
C ALA A 569 -9.21 12.81 -4.24
N LEU A 570 -10.44 12.79 -4.75
CA LEU A 570 -11.52 13.69 -4.33
C LEU A 570 -11.85 13.52 -2.84
N SER A 571 -11.97 12.28 -2.36
CA SER A 571 -12.21 11.97 -0.95
C SER A 571 -11.07 12.48 -0.05
N ALA A 572 -9.82 12.33 -0.48
CA ALA A 572 -8.66 12.85 0.25
C ALA A 572 -8.67 14.38 0.36
N VAL A 573 -9.17 15.09 -0.66
CA VAL A 573 -9.15 16.57 -0.69
C VAL A 573 -10.41 17.24 -0.16
N THR A 574 -11.56 16.53 -0.14
CA THR A 574 -12.84 17.07 0.37
C THR A 574 -13.22 16.52 1.75
N GLY A 575 -12.60 15.42 2.17
CA GLY A 575 -13.01 14.66 3.35
C GLY A 575 -14.32 13.88 3.17
N TRP A 576 -14.91 13.88 1.97
CA TRP A 576 -16.13 13.11 1.69
C TRP A 576 -15.85 11.61 1.70
N ASP A 577 -16.88 10.82 2.02
CA ASP A 577 -16.75 9.36 1.91
C ASP A 577 -16.47 8.96 0.46
N VAL A 578 -15.53 8.02 0.29
CA VAL A 578 -15.10 7.53 -1.02
C VAL A 578 -16.29 7.03 -1.85
N GLN A 579 -17.30 6.42 -1.21
CA GLN A 579 -18.49 5.92 -1.90
C GLN A 579 -19.28 7.04 -2.58
N TYR A 580 -19.47 8.18 -1.92
CA TYR A 580 -20.17 9.32 -2.51
C TYR A 580 -19.36 9.94 -3.65
N CYS A 581 -18.03 10.01 -3.51
CA CYS A 581 -17.15 10.45 -4.59
C CYS A 581 -17.23 9.53 -5.81
N ILE A 582 -17.30 8.20 -5.62
CA ILE A 582 -17.48 7.22 -6.71
C ILE A 582 -18.79 7.46 -7.45
N ILE A 583 -19.90 7.60 -6.73
CA ILE A 583 -21.22 7.79 -7.34
C ILE A 583 -21.25 9.10 -8.13
N ALA A 584 -20.74 10.20 -7.56
CA ALA A 584 -20.67 11.49 -8.24
C ALA A 584 -19.84 11.41 -9.54
N MET A 585 -18.68 10.75 -9.49
CA MET A 585 -17.82 10.53 -10.65
C MET A 585 -18.48 9.67 -11.73
N GLY A 586 -19.15 8.59 -11.32
CA GLY A 586 -19.88 7.70 -12.22
C GLY A 586 -21.01 8.42 -12.97
N ILE A 587 -21.84 9.18 -12.24
CA ILE A 587 -22.93 9.96 -12.83
C ILE A 587 -22.39 11.00 -13.81
N LEU A 588 -21.42 11.80 -13.38
CA LEU A 588 -20.86 12.87 -14.20
C LEU A 588 -20.26 12.33 -15.51
N SER A 589 -19.43 11.28 -15.40
CA SER A 589 -18.77 10.67 -16.56
C SER A 589 -19.77 10.03 -17.55
N THR A 590 -20.80 9.38 -17.03
CA THR A 590 -21.83 8.75 -17.86
C THR A 590 -22.63 9.79 -18.66
N ILE A 591 -23.06 10.88 -18.03
CA ILE A 591 -23.91 11.90 -18.65
C ILE A 591 -23.24 12.51 -19.88
N TYR A 592 -22.00 12.99 -19.76
CA TYR A 592 -21.35 13.67 -20.88
C TYR A 592 -20.97 12.69 -22.02
N THR A 593 -20.60 11.45 -21.68
CA THR A 593 -20.22 10.42 -22.65
C THR A 593 -21.40 10.05 -23.56
N VAL A 594 -22.60 9.87 -22.99
CA VAL A 594 -23.81 9.52 -23.75
C VAL A 594 -24.19 10.60 -24.77
N LEU A 595 -23.90 11.87 -24.48
CA LEU A 595 -24.28 13.00 -25.33
C LEU A 595 -23.32 13.22 -26.51
N GLY A 596 -22.00 13.05 -26.31
CA GLY A 596 -20.98 13.61 -27.19
C GLY A 596 -20.63 12.84 -28.47
N GLY A 597 -20.63 11.50 -28.47
CA GLY A 597 -20.06 10.69 -29.57
C GLY A 597 -18.54 10.85 -29.71
N ILE A 598 -17.89 10.07 -30.59
CA ILE A 598 -16.42 9.99 -30.65
C ILE A 598 -15.75 11.33 -31.01
N GLU A 599 -16.39 12.19 -31.81
CA GLU A 599 -15.84 13.50 -32.17
C GLU A 599 -15.74 14.41 -30.94
N ALA A 600 -16.77 14.42 -30.08
CA ALA A 600 -16.72 15.18 -28.83
C ALA A 600 -15.64 14.65 -27.90
N VAL A 601 -15.55 13.32 -27.74
CA VAL A 601 -14.53 12.65 -26.92
C VAL A 601 -13.13 13.09 -27.33
N ILE A 602 -12.84 13.12 -28.63
CA ILE A 602 -11.53 13.54 -29.13
C ILE A 602 -11.21 15.00 -28.77
N TRP A 603 -12.17 15.91 -28.92
CA TRP A 603 -11.94 17.32 -28.60
C TRP A 603 -11.87 17.60 -27.11
N THR A 604 -12.64 16.88 -26.28
CA THR A 604 -12.48 16.94 -24.82
C THR A 604 -11.12 16.40 -24.41
N ASP A 605 -10.65 15.31 -25.00
CA ASP A 605 -9.33 14.74 -24.72
C ASP A 605 -8.18 15.72 -25.00
N VAL A 606 -8.29 16.51 -26.08
CA VAL A 606 -7.29 17.56 -26.41
C VAL A 606 -7.18 18.56 -25.27
N ILE A 607 -8.31 19.09 -24.80
CA ILE A 607 -8.33 20.08 -23.70
C ILE A 607 -7.86 19.43 -22.39
N GLN A 608 -8.31 18.21 -22.11
CA GLN A 608 -7.92 17.43 -20.94
C GLN A 608 -6.41 17.20 -20.90
N THR A 609 -5.80 16.88 -22.04
CA THR A 609 -4.35 16.70 -22.17
C THR A 609 -3.58 17.97 -21.84
N ILE A 610 -4.06 19.14 -22.26
CA ILE A 610 -3.42 20.42 -21.93
C ILE A 610 -3.53 20.69 -20.43
N VAL A 611 -4.72 20.54 -19.85
CA VAL A 611 -4.96 20.78 -18.42
C VAL A 611 -4.12 19.84 -17.54
N LEU A 612 -4.07 18.55 -17.89
CA LEU A 612 -3.36 17.56 -17.09
C LEU A 612 -1.84 17.76 -17.15
N VAL A 613 -1.26 17.97 -18.35
CA VAL A 613 0.19 18.10 -18.53
C VAL A 613 0.65 19.45 -17.96
N GLY A 614 -0.11 20.52 -18.24
CA GLY A 614 0.15 21.84 -17.68
C GLY A 614 0.07 21.84 -16.15
N GLY A 615 -0.94 21.19 -15.57
CA GLY A 615 -1.09 21.07 -14.12
C GLY A 615 0.08 20.32 -13.46
N ALA A 616 0.51 19.19 -14.05
CA ALA A 616 1.66 18.44 -13.56
C ALA A 616 2.97 19.23 -13.68
N LEU A 617 3.16 19.99 -14.77
CA LEU A 617 4.32 20.85 -14.97
C LEU A 617 4.39 21.98 -13.94
N ILE A 618 3.26 22.67 -13.70
CA ILE A 618 3.16 23.72 -12.68
C ILE A 618 3.46 23.13 -11.30
N ALA A 619 2.90 21.96 -10.98
CA ALA A 619 3.19 21.29 -9.72
C ALA A 619 4.68 20.96 -9.57
N LEU A 620 5.34 20.45 -10.62
CA LEU A 620 6.78 20.19 -10.59
C LEU A 620 7.59 21.47 -10.31
N ILE A 621 7.25 22.57 -10.98
CA ILE A 621 7.92 23.87 -10.77
C ILE A 621 7.76 24.35 -9.33
N ILE A 622 6.57 24.21 -8.75
CA ILE A 622 6.30 24.57 -7.35
C ILE A 622 7.10 23.68 -6.39
N ILE A 623 7.13 22.37 -6.62
CA ILE A 623 7.91 21.45 -5.77
C ILE A 623 9.39 21.83 -5.81
N ILE A 624 9.95 22.08 -7.00
CA ILE A 624 11.35 22.50 -7.16
C ILE A 624 11.61 23.80 -6.37
N GLY A 625 10.67 24.75 -6.40
CA GLY A 625 10.79 26.01 -5.66
C GLY A 625 10.66 25.89 -4.15
N GLN A 626 10.07 24.81 -3.63
CA GLN A 626 9.94 24.54 -2.19
C GLN A 626 11.03 23.62 -1.63
N VAL A 627 11.89 23.06 -2.48
CA VAL A 627 13.05 22.27 -2.06
C VAL A 627 14.24 23.20 -1.89
N ASP A 628 14.86 23.18 -0.72
CA ASP A 628 16.09 23.92 -0.47
C ASP A 628 17.21 23.39 -1.38
N GLY A 629 17.81 24.29 -2.16
CA GLY A 629 18.78 23.97 -3.22
C GLY A 629 18.15 23.56 -4.57
N GLY A 630 16.82 23.51 -4.65
CA GLY A 630 16.05 23.36 -5.89
C GLY A 630 16.38 22.08 -6.68
N PHE A 631 16.43 22.21 -8.00
CA PHE A 631 16.59 21.08 -8.91
C PHE A 631 17.90 20.30 -8.70
N SER A 632 19.00 21.00 -8.38
CA SER A 632 20.31 20.37 -8.15
C SER A 632 20.25 19.38 -6.99
N THR A 633 19.69 19.81 -5.86
CA THR A 633 19.53 18.99 -4.66
C THR A 633 18.58 17.81 -4.90
N ILE A 634 17.54 18.00 -5.72
CA ILE A 634 16.64 16.90 -6.11
C ILE A 634 17.42 15.80 -6.81
N ILE A 635 18.21 16.14 -7.84
CA ILE A 635 18.97 15.15 -8.61
C ILE A 635 20.04 14.48 -7.74
N GLU A 636 20.81 15.25 -6.97
CA GLU A 636 21.88 14.72 -6.11
C GLU A 636 21.33 13.75 -5.05
N SER A 637 20.31 14.17 -4.30
CA SER A 637 19.69 13.36 -3.24
C SER A 637 19.02 12.10 -3.80
N ALA A 638 18.29 12.24 -4.91
CA ALA A 638 17.64 11.14 -5.59
C ALA A 638 18.65 10.12 -6.14
N ASN A 639 19.74 10.58 -6.75
CA ASN A 639 20.78 9.71 -7.30
C ASN A 639 21.51 8.93 -6.19
N LYS A 640 21.90 9.61 -5.10
CA LYS A 640 22.56 8.98 -3.94
C LYS A 640 21.72 7.84 -3.32
N GLN A 641 20.39 7.96 -3.40
CA GLN A 641 19.44 6.99 -2.86
C GLN A 641 18.88 6.02 -3.92
N GLY A 642 19.45 6.02 -5.14
CA GLY A 642 19.08 5.09 -6.21
C GLY A 642 17.70 5.32 -6.82
N LYS A 643 17.04 6.47 -6.56
CA LYS A 643 15.72 6.80 -7.12
C LYS A 643 15.75 6.98 -8.64
N LEU A 644 16.88 7.43 -9.19
CA LEU A 644 17.06 7.60 -10.64
C LEU A 644 17.51 6.33 -11.37
N LYS A 645 17.63 5.18 -10.66
CA LYS A 645 17.99 3.90 -11.28
C LYS A 645 16.91 3.50 -12.30
N MET A 646 17.32 3.32 -13.57
CA MET A 646 16.43 2.90 -14.67
C MET A 646 16.64 1.44 -15.10
N ILE A 647 17.76 0.83 -14.73
CA ILE A 647 18.13 -0.51 -15.18
C ILE A 647 18.41 -1.39 -13.98
N ASN A 648 17.78 -2.56 -13.94
CA ASN A 648 18.13 -3.65 -13.04
C ASN A 648 18.43 -4.91 -13.85
N THR A 649 19.66 -5.43 -13.77
CA THR A 649 20.14 -6.53 -14.62
C THR A 649 19.95 -7.92 -14.01
N ASP A 650 19.32 -8.01 -12.82
CA ASP A 650 19.04 -9.28 -12.16
C ASP A 650 18.33 -10.27 -13.10
N TRP A 651 18.88 -11.48 -13.24
CA TRP A 651 18.26 -12.55 -14.03
C TRP A 651 17.16 -13.28 -13.24
N LYS A 652 16.20 -12.51 -12.71
CA LYS A 652 15.05 -13.02 -11.95
C LYS A 652 13.77 -12.52 -12.61
N PHE A 653 12.83 -13.44 -12.83
CA PHE A 653 11.52 -13.20 -13.43
C PHE A 653 10.39 -13.29 -12.38
N VAL A 654 10.73 -13.11 -11.11
CA VAL A 654 9.80 -13.29 -9.97
C VAL A 654 9.03 -12.01 -9.70
N ASN A 655 7.78 -12.14 -9.26
CA ASN A 655 6.93 -11.01 -8.92
C ASN A 655 7.55 -10.10 -7.84
N GLY A 656 7.55 -8.79 -8.09
CA GLY A 656 8.15 -7.79 -7.20
C GLY A 656 9.64 -7.54 -7.40
N ILE A 657 10.27 -8.18 -8.38
CA ILE A 657 11.60 -7.80 -8.86
C ILE A 657 11.44 -7.26 -10.29
N ASP A 658 11.53 -5.94 -10.43
CA ASP A 658 11.49 -5.26 -11.72
C ASP A 658 12.84 -5.40 -12.44
N SER A 659 13.11 -6.57 -13.06
CA SER A 659 14.29 -6.75 -13.90
C SER A 659 14.08 -6.17 -15.30
N ILE A 660 15.17 -5.72 -15.94
CA ILE A 660 15.11 -5.10 -17.27
C ILE A 660 14.53 -6.07 -18.33
N TRP A 661 14.79 -7.37 -18.20
CA TRP A 661 14.28 -8.40 -19.10
C TRP A 661 12.76 -8.54 -19.01
N VAL A 662 12.22 -8.51 -17.79
CA VAL A 662 10.77 -8.49 -17.54
C VAL A 662 10.15 -7.23 -18.12
N ILE A 663 10.79 -6.08 -17.93
CA ILE A 663 10.31 -4.78 -18.43
C ILE A 663 10.31 -4.73 -19.97
N ILE A 664 11.34 -5.27 -20.63
CA ILE A 664 11.42 -5.34 -22.09
C ILE A 664 10.31 -6.23 -22.65
N LEU A 665 10.20 -7.47 -22.16
CA LEU A 665 9.17 -8.41 -22.63
C LEU A 665 7.77 -7.87 -22.32
N GLY A 666 7.54 -7.40 -21.10
CA GLY A 666 6.29 -6.78 -20.70
C GLY A 666 5.95 -5.56 -21.56
N GLY A 667 6.93 -4.71 -21.84
CA GLY A 667 6.79 -3.51 -22.68
C GLY A 667 6.35 -3.85 -24.09
N ILE A 668 7.08 -4.72 -24.79
CA ILE A 668 6.78 -5.13 -26.18
C ILE A 668 5.34 -5.64 -26.30
N PHE A 669 4.99 -6.64 -25.49
CA PHE A 669 3.66 -7.27 -25.58
C PHE A 669 2.56 -6.34 -25.09
N SER A 670 2.79 -5.53 -24.05
CA SER A 670 1.81 -4.55 -23.60
C SER A 670 1.51 -3.50 -24.66
N GLN A 671 2.50 -3.07 -25.45
CA GLN A 671 2.24 -2.14 -26.56
C GLN A 671 1.48 -2.80 -27.72
N ILE A 672 1.78 -4.06 -28.06
CA ILE A 672 0.99 -4.81 -29.06
C ILE A 672 -0.47 -4.89 -28.62
N LEU A 673 -0.70 -5.21 -27.34
CA LEU A 673 -2.06 -5.32 -26.78
C LEU A 673 -2.79 -3.98 -26.82
N SER A 674 -2.15 -2.92 -26.33
CA SER A 674 -2.78 -1.60 -26.16
C SER A 674 -2.97 -0.85 -27.47
N TYR A 675 -1.99 -0.89 -28.38
CA TYR A 675 -2.04 -0.12 -29.63
C TYR A 675 -2.43 -0.95 -30.85
N GLY A 676 -2.35 -2.27 -30.76
CA GLY A 676 -2.74 -3.19 -31.83
C GLY A 676 -4.13 -3.78 -31.63
N THR A 677 -4.55 -4.12 -30.41
CA THR A 677 -5.76 -4.94 -30.19
C THR A 677 -6.83 -4.32 -29.29
N ASP A 678 -6.62 -3.10 -28.80
CA ASP A 678 -7.60 -2.37 -27.99
C ASP A 678 -8.48 -1.49 -28.90
N GLN A 679 -9.78 -1.79 -28.95
CA GLN A 679 -10.75 -1.01 -29.74
C GLN A 679 -10.75 0.47 -29.35
N ALA A 680 -10.54 0.83 -28.08
CA ALA A 680 -10.53 2.23 -27.65
C ALA A 680 -9.40 3.04 -28.32
N VAL A 681 -8.27 2.40 -28.60
CA VAL A 681 -7.16 3.04 -29.31
C VAL A 681 -7.34 2.94 -30.81
N VAL A 682 -7.63 1.73 -31.32
CA VAL A 682 -7.70 1.50 -32.77
C VAL A 682 -8.84 2.29 -33.42
N GLN A 683 -9.96 2.50 -32.71
CA GLN A 683 -11.08 3.30 -33.21
C GLN A 683 -10.63 4.72 -33.59
N ARG A 684 -9.65 5.32 -32.90
CA ARG A 684 -9.10 6.64 -33.25
C ARG A 684 -8.31 6.62 -34.54
N TYR A 685 -7.67 5.51 -34.89
CA TYR A 685 -7.00 5.35 -36.19
C TYR A 685 -7.98 5.44 -37.36
N LEU A 686 -9.25 5.11 -37.11
CA LEU A 686 -10.33 5.12 -38.10
C LEU A 686 -11.00 6.49 -38.24
N THR A 687 -10.76 7.42 -37.32
CA THR A 687 -11.40 8.76 -37.30
C THR A 687 -10.72 9.80 -38.20
N THR A 688 -9.51 9.53 -38.68
CA THR A 688 -8.78 10.43 -39.57
C THR A 688 -9.05 10.10 -41.05
N SER A 689 -8.74 11.02 -41.96
CA SER A 689 -9.09 10.89 -43.38
C SER A 689 -8.26 9.86 -44.16
N THR A 690 -6.98 9.66 -43.84
CA THR A 690 -6.08 8.75 -44.56
C THR A 690 -5.19 7.91 -43.65
N GLU A 691 -4.62 6.83 -44.19
CA GLU A 691 -3.63 6.00 -43.49
C GLU A 691 -2.41 6.79 -43.02
N LYS A 692 -1.95 7.75 -43.84
CA LYS A 692 -0.85 8.64 -43.49
C LYS A 692 -1.19 9.55 -42.30
N GLU A 693 -2.42 10.08 -42.26
CA GLU A 693 -2.88 10.91 -41.14
C GLU A 693 -3.07 10.09 -39.85
N ALA A 694 -3.54 8.85 -39.95
CA ALA A 694 -3.57 7.94 -38.81
C ALA A 694 -2.15 7.59 -38.30
N ALA A 695 -1.19 7.37 -39.19
CA ALA A 695 0.20 7.14 -38.81
C ALA A 695 0.81 8.35 -38.09
N LYS A 696 0.51 9.57 -38.55
CA LYS A 696 0.90 10.82 -37.84
C LYS A 696 0.27 10.91 -36.45
N ALA A 697 -0.98 10.48 -36.29
CA ALA A 697 -1.64 10.44 -34.97
C ALA A 697 -0.92 9.49 -33.99
N ILE A 698 -0.55 8.28 -34.46
CA ILE A 698 0.23 7.32 -33.67
C ILE A 698 1.60 7.92 -33.27
N TRP A 699 2.29 8.56 -34.21
CA TRP A 699 3.56 9.25 -33.93
C TRP A 699 3.43 10.41 -32.94
N THR A 700 2.33 11.17 -33.01
CA THR A 700 2.05 12.27 -32.07
C THR A 700 1.98 11.74 -30.64
N ASN A 701 1.21 10.66 -30.44
CA ASN A 701 1.13 9.97 -29.15
C ASN A 701 2.51 9.46 -28.70
N ALA A 702 3.23 8.77 -29.61
CA ALA A 702 4.53 8.19 -29.31
C ALA A 702 5.55 9.23 -28.85
N ILE A 703 5.66 10.36 -29.56
CA ILE A 703 6.60 11.43 -29.24
C ILE A 703 6.20 12.12 -27.93
N LEU A 704 4.91 12.39 -27.71
CA LEU A 704 4.42 13.05 -26.50
C LEU A 704 4.63 12.20 -25.24
N SER A 705 4.60 10.88 -25.37
CA SER A 705 4.81 9.95 -24.24
C SER A 705 6.19 10.11 -23.58
N VAL A 706 7.21 10.57 -24.31
CA VAL A 706 8.58 10.71 -23.80
C VAL A 706 8.70 11.86 -22.78
N PRO A 707 8.50 13.14 -23.14
CA PRO A 707 8.64 14.25 -22.20
C PRO A 707 7.63 14.17 -21.06
N VAL A 708 6.43 13.64 -21.32
CA VAL A 708 5.42 13.51 -20.26
C VAL A 708 5.79 12.40 -19.26
N SER A 709 6.43 11.32 -19.71
CA SER A 709 6.99 10.32 -18.77
C SER A 709 8.08 10.94 -17.89
N PHE A 710 9.00 11.73 -18.45
CA PHE A 710 9.98 12.47 -17.65
C PHE A 710 9.32 13.39 -16.63
N LEU A 711 8.25 14.09 -17.02
CA LEU A 711 7.51 14.97 -16.13
C LEU A 711 6.93 14.20 -14.92
N PHE A 712 6.17 13.12 -15.14
CA PHE A 712 5.53 12.40 -14.03
C PHE A 712 6.52 11.67 -13.11
N PHE A 713 7.56 11.04 -13.67
CA PHE A 713 8.62 10.45 -12.87
C PHE A 713 9.41 11.53 -12.10
N GLY A 714 9.65 12.68 -12.74
CA GLY A 714 10.25 13.86 -12.14
C GLY A 714 9.43 14.40 -10.95
N VAL A 715 8.10 14.52 -11.09
CA VAL A 715 7.20 14.91 -9.99
C VAL A 715 7.35 13.95 -8.82
N GLY A 716 7.30 12.64 -9.04
CA GLY A 716 7.45 11.65 -7.97
C GLY A 716 8.78 11.73 -7.23
N THR A 717 9.88 11.86 -7.97
CA THR A 717 11.22 12.04 -7.37
C THR A 717 11.37 13.38 -6.64
N ALA A 718 10.79 14.46 -7.18
CA ALA A 718 10.79 15.76 -6.51
C ALA A 718 9.99 15.72 -5.21
N LEU A 719 8.81 15.08 -5.19
CA LEU A 719 8.02 14.84 -3.97
C LEU A 719 8.80 14.06 -2.92
N PHE A 720 9.60 13.08 -3.34
CA PHE A 720 10.42 12.27 -2.43
C PHE A 720 11.44 13.14 -1.68
N VAL A 721 12.17 13.99 -2.41
CA VAL A 721 13.16 14.89 -1.81
C VAL A 721 12.49 15.98 -0.99
N TYR A 722 11.36 16.52 -1.46
CA TYR A 722 10.55 17.49 -0.71
C TYR A 722 10.13 16.95 0.67
N TYR A 723 9.53 15.76 0.74
CA TYR A 723 9.10 15.18 2.01
C TYR A 723 10.26 14.65 2.87
N GLN A 724 11.47 14.51 2.32
CA GLN A 724 12.67 14.29 3.12
C GLN A 724 13.12 15.55 3.86
N GLN A 725 13.02 16.72 3.20
CA GLN A 725 13.35 18.01 3.82
C GLN A 725 12.23 18.50 4.73
N GLN A 726 10.97 18.21 4.39
CA GLN A 726 9.77 18.65 5.10
C GLN A 726 8.93 17.47 5.64
N PRO A 727 9.48 16.63 6.54
CA PRO A 727 8.79 15.41 7.02
C PRO A 727 7.52 15.71 7.85
N THR A 728 7.39 16.93 8.37
CA THR A 728 6.19 17.38 9.10
C THR A 728 4.99 17.62 8.21
N ASN A 729 5.21 17.85 6.91
CA ASN A 729 4.14 18.20 5.97
C ASN A 729 3.39 16.98 5.44
N ILE A 730 3.81 15.75 5.77
CA ILE A 730 3.15 14.51 5.38
C ILE A 730 2.57 13.77 6.59
N GLU A 731 1.26 13.57 6.56
CA GLU A 731 0.55 12.65 7.45
C GLU A 731 0.46 11.24 6.84
N PRO A 732 0.18 10.19 7.65
CA PRO A 732 -0.05 8.84 7.14
C PRO A 732 -1.12 8.81 6.04
N ILE A 733 -0.71 8.48 4.82
CA ILE A 733 -1.61 8.31 3.68
C ILE A 733 -2.14 6.87 3.64
N SER A 734 -3.41 6.71 3.26
CA SER A 734 -4.04 5.38 3.21
C SER A 734 -3.55 4.57 2.01
N LYS A 735 -3.32 5.23 0.87
CA LYS A 735 -2.75 4.64 -0.34
C LYS A 735 -1.65 5.53 -0.87
N ILE A 736 -0.64 4.91 -1.46
CA ILE A 736 0.51 5.64 -1.98
C ILE A 736 0.15 6.59 -3.14
N ASP A 737 -0.86 6.25 -3.93
CA ASP A 737 -1.38 7.07 -5.04
C ASP A 737 -1.95 8.43 -4.58
N GLN A 738 -2.18 8.59 -3.27
CA GLN A 738 -2.63 9.85 -2.68
C GLN A 738 -1.49 10.86 -2.52
N ILE A 739 -0.21 10.48 -2.67
CA ILE A 739 0.93 11.36 -2.39
C ILE A 739 0.89 12.66 -3.21
N PHE A 740 0.52 12.57 -4.49
CA PHE A 740 0.49 13.72 -5.37
C PHE A 740 -0.76 14.60 -5.12
N PRO A 741 -2.00 14.07 -5.07
CA PRO A 741 -3.18 14.84 -4.63
C PRO A 741 -3.01 15.50 -3.25
N TYR A 742 -2.36 14.81 -2.31
CA TYR A 742 -2.09 15.33 -0.98
C TYR A 742 -1.17 16.55 -1.04
N PHE A 743 -0.09 16.50 -1.83
CA PHE A 743 0.77 17.66 -2.07
C PHE A 743 -0.01 18.81 -2.73
N ILE A 744 -0.78 18.52 -3.78
CA ILE A 744 -1.55 19.52 -4.52
C ILE A 744 -2.45 20.32 -3.57
N LEU A 745 -3.16 19.66 -2.66
CA LEU A 745 -4.05 20.37 -1.76
C LEU A 745 -3.32 21.14 -0.66
N GLN A 746 -2.28 20.54 -0.07
CA GLN A 746 -1.61 21.10 1.09
C GLN A 746 -0.62 22.22 0.76
N GLN A 747 -0.02 22.17 -0.43
CA GLN A 747 1.16 22.99 -0.74
C GLN A 747 0.98 23.89 -1.97
N MET A 748 -0.04 23.66 -2.81
CA MET A 748 -0.28 24.53 -3.96
C MET A 748 -1.24 25.68 -3.64
N PRO A 749 -1.07 26.85 -4.28
CA PRO A 749 -2.01 27.95 -4.13
C PRO A 749 -3.45 27.58 -4.52
N ALA A 750 -4.42 28.17 -3.82
CA ALA A 750 -5.83 28.02 -4.15
C ALA A 750 -6.12 28.51 -5.60
N GLY A 751 -7.08 27.87 -6.26
CA GLY A 751 -7.33 28.01 -7.70
C GLY A 751 -6.42 27.07 -8.52
N LEU A 752 -5.10 27.15 -8.37
CA LEU A 752 -4.16 26.25 -9.05
C LEU A 752 -4.32 24.81 -8.57
N ALA A 753 -4.47 24.59 -7.26
CA ALA A 753 -4.76 23.26 -6.72
C ALA A 753 -6.05 22.68 -7.35
N GLY A 754 -7.11 23.50 -7.46
CA GLY A 754 -8.35 23.13 -8.13
C GLY A 754 -8.16 22.78 -9.62
N LEU A 755 -7.28 23.47 -10.33
CA LEU A 755 -6.95 23.19 -11.73
C LEU A 755 -6.19 21.86 -11.88
N VAL A 756 -5.21 21.58 -11.02
CA VAL A 756 -4.47 20.30 -11.08
C VAL A 756 -5.38 19.13 -10.67
N ILE A 757 -6.24 19.31 -9.68
CA ILE A 757 -7.28 18.34 -9.35
C ILE A 757 -8.23 18.16 -10.55
N ALA A 758 -8.65 19.22 -11.23
CA ALA A 758 -9.41 19.08 -12.48
C ALA A 758 -8.65 18.25 -13.53
N GLY A 759 -7.32 18.33 -13.58
CA GLY A 759 -6.46 17.45 -14.39
C GLY A 759 -6.53 15.96 -14.01
N VAL A 760 -6.68 15.62 -12.73
CA VAL A 760 -6.93 14.23 -12.29
C VAL A 760 -8.26 13.73 -12.83
N PHE A 761 -9.29 14.58 -12.79
CA PHE A 761 -10.61 14.27 -13.31
C PHE A 761 -10.59 14.17 -14.84
N ALA A 762 -9.84 15.05 -15.50
CA ALA A 762 -9.59 15.04 -16.94
C ALA A 762 -9.07 13.67 -17.40
N ALA A 763 -8.00 13.19 -16.75
CA ALA A 763 -7.36 11.91 -17.06
C ALA A 763 -8.30 10.71 -16.81
N ALA A 764 -9.16 10.78 -15.80
CA ALA A 764 -10.17 9.74 -15.54
C ALA A 764 -11.24 9.73 -16.63
N MET A 765 -11.79 10.91 -16.93
CA MET A 765 -12.87 11.10 -17.88
C MET A 765 -12.48 10.61 -19.27
N SER A 766 -11.33 11.03 -19.81
CA SER A 766 -10.80 10.56 -21.11
C SER A 766 -10.66 9.04 -21.25
N SER A 767 -10.42 8.35 -20.13
CA SER A 767 -10.34 6.89 -20.13
C SER A 767 -11.71 6.24 -20.04
N LEU A 768 -12.63 6.84 -19.29
CA LEU A 768 -13.98 6.34 -19.07
C LEU A 768 -14.85 6.50 -20.31
N ASP A 769 -14.85 7.66 -20.94
CA ASP A 769 -15.59 7.88 -22.18
C ASP A 769 -15.10 6.96 -23.30
N SER A 770 -13.79 6.81 -23.45
CA SER A 770 -13.16 5.90 -24.42
C SER A 770 -13.56 4.45 -24.17
N SER A 771 -13.58 4.02 -22.90
CA SER A 771 -13.98 2.66 -22.53
C SER A 771 -15.46 2.43 -22.83
N MET A 772 -16.35 3.31 -22.35
CA MET A 772 -17.78 3.20 -22.59
C MET A 772 -18.12 3.23 -24.09
N HIS A 773 -17.51 4.17 -24.82
CA HIS A 773 -17.76 4.34 -26.24
C HIS A 773 -17.24 3.17 -27.06
N SER A 774 -16.03 2.66 -26.76
CA SER A 774 -15.46 1.52 -27.49
C SER A 774 -16.21 0.22 -27.24
N ILE A 775 -16.64 -0.05 -26.01
CA ILE A 775 -17.51 -1.20 -25.72
C ILE A 775 -18.83 -1.03 -26.46
N SER A 776 -19.44 0.17 -26.40
CA SER A 776 -20.69 0.44 -27.10
C SER A 776 -20.55 0.23 -28.61
N THR A 777 -19.45 0.68 -29.22
CA THR A 777 -19.15 0.47 -30.64
C THR A 777 -19.01 -1.03 -30.93
N ALA A 778 -18.12 -1.73 -30.23
CA ALA A 778 -17.85 -3.14 -30.46
C ALA A 778 -19.11 -3.99 -30.29
N PHE A 779 -19.82 -3.83 -29.16
CA PHE A 779 -20.98 -4.65 -28.86
C PHE A 779 -22.17 -4.37 -29.81
N THR A 780 -22.38 -3.09 -30.18
CA THR A 780 -23.45 -2.75 -31.12
C THR A 780 -23.15 -3.31 -32.50
N THR A 781 -21.92 -3.13 -33.00
CA THR A 781 -21.52 -3.60 -34.32
C THR A 781 -21.46 -5.13 -34.40
N ASP A 782 -20.97 -5.80 -33.36
CA ASP A 782 -20.70 -7.24 -33.38
C ASP A 782 -21.91 -8.12 -33.02
N PHE A 783 -22.92 -7.56 -32.33
CA PHE A 783 -24.09 -8.33 -31.89
C PHE A 783 -25.43 -7.75 -32.34
N LEU A 784 -25.56 -6.42 -32.44
CA LEU A 784 -26.87 -5.76 -32.46
C LEU A 784 -27.19 -5.04 -33.78
N SER A 785 -26.23 -4.91 -34.70
CA SER A 785 -26.33 -4.13 -35.94
C SER A 785 -27.08 -4.83 -37.06
N SER A 786 -27.11 -6.16 -37.06
CA SER A 786 -27.67 -6.96 -38.16
C SER A 786 -29.15 -6.62 -38.41
N GLY A 787 -29.46 -6.16 -39.63
CA GLY A 787 -30.81 -5.85 -40.09
C GLY A 787 -31.43 -4.58 -39.53
N LYS A 788 -30.68 -3.68 -38.89
CA LYS A 788 -31.19 -2.43 -38.30
C LYS A 788 -30.75 -1.18 -39.05
N ASP A 789 -31.58 -0.14 -39.02
CA ASP A 789 -31.27 1.17 -39.57
C ASP A 789 -30.32 1.97 -38.67
N SER A 790 -29.68 3.00 -39.24
CA SER A 790 -28.67 3.84 -38.58
C SER A 790 -29.21 4.55 -37.33
N GLU A 791 -30.50 4.94 -37.33
CA GLU A 791 -31.11 5.63 -36.19
C GLU A 791 -31.34 4.67 -35.01
N THR A 792 -31.83 3.47 -35.29
CA THR A 792 -31.98 2.43 -34.26
C THR A 792 -30.63 2.00 -33.68
N ILE A 793 -29.60 1.88 -34.52
CA ILE A 793 -28.22 1.60 -34.08
C ILE A 793 -27.71 2.69 -33.14
N LEU A 794 -27.90 3.97 -33.52
CA LEU A 794 -27.51 5.12 -32.70
C LEU A 794 -28.23 5.14 -31.34
N ARG A 795 -29.55 4.93 -31.32
CA ARG A 795 -30.33 4.86 -30.07
C ARG A 795 -29.87 3.70 -29.19
N THR A 796 -29.56 2.55 -29.79
CA THR A 796 -29.06 1.37 -29.08
C THR A 796 -27.70 1.64 -28.45
N ALA A 797 -26.77 2.23 -29.19
CA ALA A 797 -25.44 2.60 -28.70
C ALA A 797 -25.51 3.59 -27.53
N LYS A 798 -26.37 4.62 -27.61
CA LYS A 798 -26.56 5.58 -26.50
C LYS A 798 -27.12 4.90 -25.24
N ARG A 799 -28.10 4.00 -25.38
CA ARG A 799 -28.66 3.22 -24.25
C ARG A 799 -27.60 2.29 -23.64
N LEU A 800 -26.81 1.63 -24.47
CA LEU A 800 -25.75 0.74 -23.99
C LEU A 800 -24.67 1.51 -23.24
N THR A 801 -24.27 2.68 -23.75
CA THR A 801 -23.33 3.60 -23.09
C THR A 801 -23.82 3.98 -21.68
N LEU A 802 -25.11 4.28 -21.53
CA LEU A 802 -25.72 4.56 -20.21
C LEU A 802 -25.65 3.35 -19.26
N ILE A 803 -26.00 2.16 -19.75
CA ILE A 803 -25.93 0.91 -18.97
C ILE A 803 -24.49 0.63 -18.51
N LEU A 804 -23.52 0.81 -19.41
CA LEU A 804 -22.10 0.60 -19.11
C LEU A 804 -21.60 1.58 -18.04
N GLY A 805 -22.04 2.83 -18.06
CA GLY A 805 -21.72 3.80 -17.01
C GLY A 805 -22.22 3.37 -15.62
N ILE A 806 -23.44 2.84 -15.55
CA ILE A 806 -24.02 2.28 -14.31
C ILE A 806 -23.20 1.06 -13.85
N LEU A 807 -22.95 0.10 -14.75
CA LEU A 807 -22.17 -1.10 -14.43
C LEU A 807 -20.73 -0.78 -14.01
N GLY A 808 -20.09 0.21 -14.65
CA GLY A 808 -18.77 0.71 -14.26
C GLY A 808 -18.77 1.32 -12.85
N THR A 809 -19.81 2.07 -12.51
CA THR A 809 -19.99 2.62 -11.15
C THR A 809 -20.19 1.52 -10.12
N MET A 810 -20.99 0.50 -10.44
CA MET A 810 -21.15 -0.70 -9.58
C MET A 810 -19.84 -1.45 -9.40
N SER A 811 -19.06 -1.62 -10.48
CA SER A 811 -17.72 -2.22 -10.46
C SER A 811 -16.78 -1.43 -9.54
N ALA A 812 -16.80 -0.10 -9.61
CA ALA A 812 -16.00 0.77 -8.73
C ALA A 812 -16.36 0.61 -7.25
N LEU A 813 -17.67 0.58 -6.92
CA LEU A 813 -18.15 0.35 -5.55
C LEU A 813 -17.73 -1.02 -5.02
N TYR A 814 -17.84 -2.06 -5.84
CA TYR A 814 -17.39 -3.40 -5.48
C TYR A 814 -15.88 -3.42 -5.20
N ILE A 815 -15.07 -2.83 -6.07
CA ILE A 815 -13.61 -2.77 -5.88
C ILE A 815 -13.24 -1.94 -4.64
N ALA A 816 -13.95 -0.84 -4.38
CA ALA A 816 -13.72 0.00 -3.19
C ALA A 816 -13.99 -0.74 -1.87
N SER A 817 -14.87 -1.74 -1.89
CA SER A 817 -15.16 -2.58 -0.71
C SER A 817 -14.06 -3.61 -0.39
N GLN A 818 -13.11 -3.84 -1.30
CA GLN A 818 -12.02 -4.81 -1.12
C GLN A 818 -10.80 -4.13 -0.49
N ASP A 819 -10.23 -4.72 0.56
CA ASP A 819 -9.02 -4.23 1.26
C ASP A 819 -7.73 -4.59 0.50
N SER A 820 -7.67 -4.29 -0.79
CA SER A 820 -6.52 -4.59 -1.64
C SER A 820 -5.55 -3.41 -1.66
N LYS A 821 -4.36 -3.61 -1.06
CA LYS A 821 -3.27 -2.60 -1.02
C LYS A 821 -2.79 -2.18 -2.42
N ASN A 822 -2.81 -3.10 -3.40
CA ASN A 822 -2.35 -2.85 -4.78
C ASN A 822 -3.46 -3.16 -5.81
N LEU A 823 -4.32 -2.16 -6.08
CA LEU A 823 -5.38 -2.27 -7.09
C LEU A 823 -4.83 -2.50 -8.51
N TRP A 824 -3.68 -1.89 -8.81
CA TRP A 824 -3.00 -2.01 -10.09
C TRP A 824 -2.54 -3.45 -10.40
N ASP A 825 -1.90 -4.12 -9.44
CA ASP A 825 -1.38 -5.49 -9.62
C ASP A 825 -2.53 -6.49 -9.79
N THR A 826 -3.62 -6.28 -9.06
CA THR A 826 -4.85 -7.09 -9.16
C THR A 826 -5.43 -6.97 -10.56
N LEU A 827 -5.54 -5.75 -11.09
CA LEU A 827 -6.01 -5.49 -12.44
C LEU A 827 -5.07 -6.12 -13.47
N MET A 828 -3.77 -5.82 -13.48
CA MET A 828 -2.82 -6.39 -14.44
C MET A 828 -2.85 -7.92 -14.44
N GLY A 829 -3.06 -8.53 -13.27
CA GLY A 829 -3.32 -9.95 -13.12
C GLY A 829 -4.51 -10.45 -13.95
N TYR A 830 -5.69 -9.83 -13.83
CA TYR A 830 -6.90 -10.24 -14.57
C TYR A 830 -6.92 -9.79 -16.03
N VAL A 831 -6.39 -8.60 -16.31
CA VAL A 831 -6.30 -8.00 -17.65
C VAL A 831 -5.38 -8.81 -18.54
N GLY A 832 -4.22 -9.22 -18.03
CA GLY A 832 -3.29 -10.05 -18.79
C GLY A 832 -3.92 -11.38 -19.23
N LEU A 833 -4.80 -11.97 -18.41
CA LEU A 833 -5.48 -13.24 -18.73
C LEU A 833 -6.41 -13.11 -19.94
N ILE A 834 -7.02 -11.94 -20.13
CA ILE A 834 -8.00 -11.70 -21.20
C ILE A 834 -7.32 -11.13 -22.44
N LEU A 835 -6.52 -10.07 -22.28
CA LEU A 835 -5.87 -9.39 -23.40
C LEU A 835 -4.76 -10.23 -24.02
N GLY A 836 -3.98 -10.98 -23.23
CA GLY A 836 -2.88 -11.79 -23.75
C GLY A 836 -3.34 -12.76 -24.85
N THR A 837 -4.48 -13.41 -24.64
CA THR A 837 -5.09 -14.32 -25.63
C THR A 837 -5.51 -13.58 -26.90
N LEU A 838 -6.10 -12.38 -26.78
CA LEU A 838 -6.48 -11.56 -27.94
C LEU A 838 -5.26 -11.09 -28.74
N GLY A 839 -4.19 -10.67 -28.07
CA GLY A 839 -2.91 -10.35 -28.71
C GLY A 839 -2.40 -11.50 -29.57
N GLY A 840 -2.44 -12.72 -29.02
CA GLY A 840 -2.06 -13.92 -29.73
C GLY A 840 -2.95 -14.23 -30.92
N LEU A 841 -4.26 -14.04 -30.78
CA LEU A 841 -5.22 -14.25 -31.86
C LEU A 841 -5.04 -13.27 -33.04
N PHE A 842 -4.86 -11.97 -32.75
CA PHE A 842 -4.63 -10.95 -33.77
C PHE A 842 -3.26 -11.11 -34.45
N THR A 843 -2.21 -11.41 -33.68
CA THR A 843 -0.88 -11.69 -34.27
C THR A 843 -0.92 -12.95 -35.12
N LEU A 844 -1.63 -14.00 -34.70
CA LEU A 844 -1.84 -15.21 -35.51
C LEU A 844 -2.60 -14.90 -36.80
N ALA A 845 -3.68 -14.13 -36.70
CA ALA A 845 -4.51 -13.68 -37.83
C ALA A 845 -3.69 -12.93 -38.89
N ILE A 846 -2.88 -11.95 -38.44
CA ILE A 846 -2.11 -11.06 -39.31
C ILE A 846 -0.89 -11.78 -39.90
N PHE A 847 -0.11 -12.50 -39.10
CA PHE A 847 1.22 -12.96 -39.53
C PHE A 847 1.26 -14.38 -40.11
N THR A 848 0.13 -15.09 -40.22
CA THR A 848 0.10 -16.46 -40.74
C THR A 848 -0.90 -16.66 -41.88
N ASN A 849 -0.50 -17.41 -42.91
CA ASN A 849 -1.32 -17.74 -44.09
C ASN A 849 -1.88 -19.18 -44.09
N ARG A 850 -1.46 -20.03 -43.13
CA ARG A 850 -1.85 -21.44 -43.05
C ARG A 850 -2.96 -21.71 -42.02
N THR A 851 -3.20 -20.77 -41.10
CA THR A 851 -4.15 -20.99 -40.00
C THR A 851 -5.60 -20.78 -40.45
N SER A 852 -6.49 -21.68 -40.06
CA SER A 852 -7.94 -21.59 -40.22
C SER A 852 -8.58 -21.44 -38.83
N SER A 853 -9.91 -21.36 -38.76
CA SER A 853 -10.62 -21.11 -37.51
C SER A 853 -10.35 -22.16 -36.43
N ILE A 854 -10.24 -23.45 -36.78
CA ILE A 854 -9.98 -24.51 -35.80
C ILE A 854 -8.61 -24.34 -35.14
N HIS A 855 -7.59 -23.91 -35.91
CA HIS A 855 -6.26 -23.61 -35.40
C HIS A 855 -6.28 -22.43 -34.42
N ALA A 856 -7.04 -21.39 -34.75
CA ALA A 856 -7.20 -20.23 -33.88
C ALA A 856 -7.90 -20.59 -32.56
N TRP A 857 -8.95 -21.41 -32.59
CA TRP A 857 -9.62 -21.91 -31.37
C TRP A 857 -8.70 -22.76 -30.49
N ILE A 858 -7.89 -23.64 -31.09
CA ILE A 858 -6.88 -24.41 -30.34
C ILE A 858 -5.88 -23.47 -29.67
N GLY A 859 -5.43 -22.43 -30.38
CA GLY A 859 -4.58 -21.38 -29.82
C GLY A 859 -5.20 -20.70 -28.59
N VAL A 860 -6.46 -20.28 -28.71
CA VAL A 860 -7.22 -19.65 -27.61
C VAL A 860 -7.30 -20.56 -26.39
N ILE A 861 -7.68 -21.83 -26.57
CA ILE A 861 -7.82 -22.78 -25.46
C ILE A 861 -6.46 -23.03 -24.78
N ALA A 862 -5.41 -23.25 -25.57
CA ALA A 862 -4.06 -23.45 -25.05
C ALA A 862 -3.57 -22.23 -24.26
N ALA A 863 -3.85 -21.02 -24.74
CA ALA A 863 -3.48 -19.80 -24.05
C ALA A 863 -4.20 -19.62 -22.72
N VAL A 864 -5.51 -19.87 -22.68
CA VAL A 864 -6.29 -19.82 -21.43
C VAL A 864 -5.73 -20.80 -20.39
N LEU A 865 -5.39 -22.02 -20.81
CA LEU A 865 -4.77 -23.01 -19.92
C LEU A 865 -3.37 -22.58 -19.44
N ALA A 866 -2.52 -22.09 -20.34
CA ALA A 866 -1.19 -21.60 -19.99
C ALA A 866 -1.26 -20.42 -19.02
N LEU A 867 -2.19 -19.50 -19.25
CA LEU A 867 -2.44 -18.32 -18.41
C LEU A 867 -2.99 -18.69 -17.04
N TYR A 868 -3.89 -19.68 -16.96
CA TYR A 868 -4.39 -20.23 -15.70
C TYR A 868 -3.25 -20.83 -14.85
N ILE A 869 -2.40 -21.66 -15.47
CA ILE A 869 -1.23 -22.24 -14.79
C ILE A 869 -0.28 -21.12 -14.35
N PHE A 870 0.05 -20.20 -15.24
CA PHE A 870 0.96 -19.09 -14.95
C PHE A 870 0.48 -18.24 -13.78
N LYS A 871 -0.80 -17.84 -13.76
CA LYS A 871 -1.33 -16.94 -12.73
C LYS A 871 -1.51 -17.61 -11.37
N PHE A 872 -1.94 -18.86 -11.32
CA PHE A 872 -2.33 -19.52 -10.07
C PHE A 872 -1.31 -20.52 -9.52
N HIS A 873 -0.32 -20.94 -10.31
CA HIS A 873 0.65 -21.97 -9.93
C HIS A 873 2.10 -21.51 -10.03
N THR A 874 2.36 -20.23 -10.33
CA THR A 874 3.72 -19.69 -10.40
C THR A 874 3.85 -18.33 -9.72
N ASP A 875 5.07 -18.01 -9.27
CA ASP A 875 5.42 -16.70 -8.68
C ASP A 875 6.06 -15.74 -9.71
N TYR A 876 5.86 -15.98 -11.00
CA TYR A 876 6.42 -15.15 -12.05
C TYR A 876 5.82 -13.74 -12.08
N HIS A 877 6.57 -12.80 -12.64
CA HIS A 877 6.21 -11.39 -12.66
C HIS A 877 4.96 -11.12 -13.52
N LEU A 878 4.02 -10.32 -13.00
CA LEU A 878 2.71 -10.09 -13.62
C LEU A 878 2.78 -9.43 -15.01
N LEU A 879 3.82 -8.64 -15.28
CA LEU A 879 4.06 -8.05 -16.61
C LEU A 879 4.21 -9.09 -17.74
N LEU A 880 4.58 -10.32 -17.41
CA LEU A 880 4.79 -11.38 -18.41
C LEU A 880 3.48 -12.04 -18.86
N ILE A 881 2.36 -11.80 -18.18
CA ILE A 881 1.08 -12.45 -18.50
C ILE A 881 0.68 -12.16 -19.96
N GLY A 882 0.83 -10.91 -20.41
CA GLY A 882 0.55 -10.54 -21.81
C GLY A 882 1.43 -11.28 -22.82
N ALA A 883 2.72 -11.45 -22.49
CA ALA A 883 3.67 -12.20 -23.31
C ALA A 883 3.31 -13.69 -23.36
N VAL A 884 3.06 -14.31 -22.21
CA VAL A 884 2.68 -15.73 -22.10
C VAL A 884 1.40 -16.00 -22.89
N GLY A 885 0.36 -15.18 -22.72
CA GLY A 885 -0.90 -15.33 -23.45
C GLY A 885 -0.73 -15.18 -24.97
N THR A 886 0.02 -14.17 -25.40
CA THR A 886 0.23 -13.90 -26.83
C THR A 886 1.03 -15.03 -27.48
N ILE A 887 2.16 -15.41 -26.87
CA ILE A 887 3.07 -16.43 -27.40
C ILE A 887 2.39 -17.81 -27.40
N SER A 888 1.72 -18.19 -26.32
CA SER A 888 1.06 -19.50 -26.23
C SER A 888 -0.06 -19.64 -27.25
N CYS A 889 -0.91 -18.62 -27.42
CA CYS A 889 -1.98 -18.64 -28.42
C CYS A 889 -1.42 -18.71 -29.84
N PHE A 890 -0.40 -17.89 -30.14
CA PHE A 890 0.23 -17.86 -31.45
C PHE A 890 0.88 -19.21 -31.79
N LEU A 891 1.75 -19.72 -30.90
CA LEU A 891 2.50 -20.95 -31.15
C LEU A 891 1.58 -22.17 -31.22
N ALA A 892 0.62 -22.32 -30.30
CA ALA A 892 -0.29 -23.45 -30.31
C ALA A 892 -1.17 -23.46 -31.57
N GLY A 893 -1.69 -22.30 -31.98
CA GLY A 893 -2.46 -22.22 -33.22
C GLY A 893 -1.61 -22.47 -34.47
N TRP A 894 -0.38 -21.96 -34.50
CA TRP A 894 0.54 -22.19 -35.61
C TRP A 894 0.95 -23.66 -35.72
N ILE A 895 1.34 -24.30 -34.61
CA ILE A 895 1.69 -25.73 -34.55
C ILE A 895 0.47 -26.58 -34.94
N ALA A 896 -0.73 -26.26 -34.44
CA ALA A 896 -1.95 -26.97 -34.81
C ALA A 896 -2.19 -26.94 -36.33
N SER A 897 -1.86 -25.84 -37.01
CA SER A 897 -1.99 -25.74 -38.47
C SER A 897 -1.00 -26.61 -39.27
N MET A 898 0.07 -27.09 -38.64
CA MET A 898 0.98 -28.06 -39.24
C MET A 898 0.46 -29.48 -39.13
N ILE A 899 -0.27 -29.77 -38.06
CA ILE A 899 -0.73 -31.12 -37.69
C ILE A 899 -2.13 -31.40 -38.26
N ILE A 900 -3.02 -30.41 -38.20
CA ILE A 900 -4.42 -30.52 -38.59
C ILE A 900 -4.59 -29.81 -39.94
N PRO A 901 -4.79 -30.53 -41.05
CA PRO A 901 -5.09 -29.89 -42.32
C PRO A 901 -6.51 -29.32 -42.31
N SER A 902 -6.65 -28.03 -42.58
CA SER A 902 -7.94 -27.36 -42.72
C SER A 902 -7.85 -26.26 -43.77
N LYS A 903 -8.87 -26.14 -44.61
CA LYS A 903 -8.94 -25.10 -45.65
C LYS A 903 -9.13 -23.73 -45.00
N THR A 904 -8.36 -22.74 -45.44
CA THR A 904 -8.52 -21.34 -45.05
C THR A 904 -9.63 -20.67 -45.89
N LYS A 905 -10.16 -19.55 -45.40
CA LYS A 905 -10.94 -18.61 -46.22
C LYS A 905 -10.03 -17.94 -47.27
N ASP A 906 -10.62 -17.10 -48.13
CA ASP A 906 -9.83 -16.16 -48.94
C ASP A 906 -9.06 -15.22 -48.00
N LEU A 907 -7.74 -15.17 -48.18
CA LEU A 907 -6.81 -14.41 -47.34
C LEU A 907 -6.30 -13.13 -48.01
N THR A 908 -6.78 -12.84 -49.22
CA THR A 908 -6.43 -11.65 -49.99
C THR A 908 -6.63 -10.40 -49.14
N GLY A 909 -5.54 -9.66 -48.86
CA GLY A 909 -5.60 -8.48 -48.01
C GLY A 909 -5.67 -8.70 -46.49
N LEU A 910 -5.91 -9.93 -46.03
CA LEU A 910 -6.16 -10.23 -44.61
C LEU A 910 -4.92 -10.70 -43.85
N THR A 911 -3.79 -10.92 -44.53
CA THR A 911 -2.53 -11.32 -43.91
C THR A 911 -1.38 -10.39 -44.31
N TRP A 912 -0.34 -10.32 -43.47
CA TRP A 912 0.85 -9.51 -43.71
C TRP A 912 1.52 -9.87 -45.05
N ALA A 913 1.57 -11.15 -45.39
CA ALA A 913 2.11 -11.63 -46.66
C ALA A 913 1.28 -11.19 -47.89
N GLN A 914 -0.04 -11.05 -47.74
CA GLN A 914 -0.97 -10.72 -48.82
C GLN A 914 -1.56 -9.31 -48.70
N ARG A 915 -0.93 -8.40 -47.93
CA ARG A 915 -1.50 -7.06 -47.67
C ARG A 915 -1.41 -6.07 -48.85
N LYS A 916 -0.57 -6.35 -49.84
CA LYS A 916 -0.39 -5.49 -51.03
C LYS A 916 -1.46 -5.70 -52.11
N SER A 917 -2.36 -6.66 -51.91
CA SER A 917 -3.47 -6.95 -52.83
C SER A 917 -4.77 -6.24 -52.46
N LEU A 918 -4.72 -5.25 -51.56
CA LEU A 918 -5.83 -4.37 -51.15
C LEU A 918 -5.69 -2.97 -51.73
#